data_AF-A0A661N8M7-F1
#
_entry.id   AF-A0A661N8M7-F1
#
_cell.length_a   1.000
_cell.length_b   1.000
_cell.length_c   1.000
_cell.angle_alpha   90.00
_cell.angle_beta   90.00
_cell.angle_gamma   90.00
#
_symmetry.space_group_name_H-M   'P 1'
#
loop_
_entity.id
_entity.type
_entity.pdbx_description
1 polymer ?
#
loop_
_entity_poly.entity_id
_entity_poly.type
_entity_poly.pdbx_seq_one_letter_code
_entity_poly.pdbx_strand_id
1 'polypeptide(L)'
;MSLGASQEQSARIRGVAILDRLVAEGNVSPSLYDEVLMHAQRTQSTAEEAILQLGLMSEAELLKYIATLYRTRFVGSDRLAKAAVDPQLLKKVPRKLAKRLTAFPILYDKRSRTLSVVAADVTDDDVRQQMQFATGARDVKVYVAREAAIRAAIAKHYDQDHRAFDMVLSGASSRQVRTSRESEPVPGWGQVFEEKDGVLIQRAGAPSVGTEEPANDQSREPESEEPPPQTQSRVTAGQTLIEQLSAPAQGDDLTVDPEVYLETLSVLVTLIEQLSRDRGGHSMRVARICQQVGERIRLTKAQVQGILIAAYLHDVGVSADSHVTPFDVALDAAKRDVARRIYTAPTRLLESVDLPAIAVDALRHRYERFDGKGFPERLSGKDIPLGARVLGVVESYTDLTQSTENALGRRVTAEEACDALEPHKGTSFDPAVVDWLRHIVLDDGMQAQILSARNRALIVDPDPEETAVLEVQFAGQGYEVAIERSVEGALRCLDAETYDVVVSEVHLADGQGFDLLRRIRESAHVKVPLMFVTSERAQSSVNRGLELGAADYVVKPASAAVVVAKASRVIADSRTKKPGGRGVSGSLQEMSLPDVIQILGNGRKSGRLKVSNGTLRGELMFQEGLIHDARFGDLGGAEAVYGILRLVEGDFELEPDTMPVEDVIGIPTHHLLLEAMRRLDEEQR
;
A
#
# COMPACT_ATOMS: atom_id res chain seq x y z
N MET A 1 -14.56 -37.74 16.13
CA MET A 1 -13.94 -37.41 14.83
C MET A 1 -14.68 -36.32 14.05
N SER A 2 -15.61 -35.52 14.62
CA SER A 2 -16.38 -34.52 13.83
C SER A 2 -15.98 -33.05 14.06
N LEU A 3 -15.04 -32.73 14.94
CA LEU A 3 -14.61 -31.34 15.19
C LEU A 3 -13.56 -30.83 14.20
N GLY A 4 -12.84 -31.73 13.52
CA GLY A 4 -11.77 -31.36 12.58
C GLY A 4 -12.27 -30.98 11.19
N ALA A 5 -13.44 -31.48 10.76
CA ALA A 5 -14.00 -31.18 9.43
C ALA A 5 -14.69 -29.80 9.37
N SER A 6 -15.29 -29.33 10.48
CA SER A 6 -15.89 -27.99 10.53
C SER A 6 -14.83 -26.88 10.53
N GLN A 7 -13.64 -27.09 11.11
CA GLN A 7 -12.59 -26.04 11.15
C GLN A 7 -11.98 -25.73 9.77
N GLU A 8 -11.79 -26.72 8.90
CA GLU A 8 -11.34 -26.49 7.52
C GLU A 8 -12.43 -25.83 6.65
N GLN A 9 -13.71 -26.08 6.96
CA GLN A 9 -14.85 -25.46 6.25
C GLN A 9 -15.09 -24.01 6.69
N SER A 10 -14.88 -23.68 7.97
CA SER A 10 -14.99 -22.31 8.51
C SER A 10 -13.96 -21.33 7.92
N ALA A 11 -12.79 -21.82 7.47
CA ALA A 11 -11.71 -20.96 6.97
C ALA A 11 -12.03 -20.18 5.68
N ARG A 12 -13.14 -20.50 4.99
CA ARG A 12 -13.53 -19.88 3.70
C ARG A 12 -14.71 -18.91 3.79
N ILE A 13 -15.41 -18.86 4.92
CA ILE A 13 -16.60 -18.01 5.09
C ILE A 13 -16.17 -16.72 5.80
N ARG A 14 -16.50 -15.56 5.23
CA ARG A 14 -16.22 -14.25 5.86
C ARG A 14 -17.20 -13.99 7.00
N GLY A 15 -16.74 -13.31 8.05
CA GLY A 15 -17.56 -12.96 9.21
C GLY A 15 -17.66 -14.02 10.32
N VAL A 16 -16.94 -15.13 10.21
CA VAL A 16 -16.97 -16.22 11.21
C VAL A 16 -16.52 -15.75 12.59
N ALA A 17 -15.57 -14.82 12.68
CA ALA A 17 -15.13 -14.25 13.95
C ALA A 17 -16.24 -13.51 14.71
N ILE A 18 -17.18 -12.88 14.00
CA ILE A 18 -18.35 -12.23 14.61
C ILE A 18 -19.33 -13.29 15.11
N LEU A 19 -19.58 -14.34 14.31
CA LEU A 19 -20.41 -15.48 14.72
C LEU A 19 -19.84 -16.19 15.96
N ASP A 20 -18.52 -16.43 16.01
CA ASP A 20 -17.84 -17.05 17.15
C ASP A 20 -18.07 -16.26 18.44
N ARG A 21 -17.94 -14.92 18.37
CA ARG A 21 -18.20 -14.04 19.52
C ARG A 21 -19.67 -14.03 19.92
N LEU A 22 -20.59 -13.95 18.96
CA LEU A 22 -22.03 -13.99 19.23
C LEU A 22 -22.43 -15.30 19.93
N VAL A 23 -21.83 -16.43 19.57
CA VAL A 23 -22.06 -17.71 20.25
C VAL A 23 -21.41 -17.74 21.63
N ALA A 24 -20.16 -17.29 21.76
CA ALA A 24 -19.45 -17.25 23.04
C ALA A 24 -20.15 -16.37 24.09
N GLU A 25 -20.77 -15.27 23.66
CA GLU A 25 -21.51 -14.34 24.50
C GLU A 25 -22.99 -14.72 24.68
N GLY A 26 -23.45 -15.80 24.04
CA GLY A 26 -24.81 -16.32 24.17
C GLY A 26 -25.89 -15.55 23.39
N ASN A 27 -25.48 -14.65 22.48
CA ASN A 27 -26.39 -13.93 21.58
C ASN A 27 -26.91 -14.83 20.44
N VAL A 28 -26.16 -15.87 20.07
CA VAL A 28 -26.59 -16.94 19.14
C VAL A 28 -26.39 -18.29 19.81
N SER A 29 -27.36 -19.21 19.67
CA SER A 29 -27.24 -20.55 20.27
C SER A 29 -26.10 -21.34 19.60
N PRO A 30 -25.24 -22.05 20.37
CA PRO A 30 -24.22 -22.93 19.81
C PRO A 30 -24.78 -24.01 18.86
N SER A 31 -26.03 -24.44 19.08
CA SER A 31 -26.72 -25.43 18.23
C SER A 31 -27.01 -24.93 16.81
N LEU A 32 -27.00 -23.61 16.60
CA LEU A 32 -27.27 -22.96 15.32
C LEU A 32 -26.00 -22.57 14.55
N TYR A 33 -24.81 -22.80 15.13
CA TYR A 33 -23.53 -22.41 14.53
C TYR A 33 -23.31 -23.05 13.16
N ASP A 34 -23.42 -24.39 13.10
CA ASP A 34 -23.27 -25.14 11.84
C ASP A 34 -24.37 -24.77 10.83
N GLU A 35 -25.58 -24.46 11.29
CA GLU A 35 -26.69 -24.03 10.42
C GLU A 35 -26.38 -22.68 9.76
N VAL A 36 -25.82 -21.71 10.50
CA VAL A 36 -25.37 -20.42 9.96
C VAL A 36 -24.28 -20.62 8.90
N LEU A 37 -23.26 -21.45 9.20
CA LEU A 37 -22.17 -21.70 8.26
C LEU A 37 -22.65 -22.41 6.98
N MET A 38 -23.50 -23.44 7.12
CA MET A 38 -24.08 -24.13 5.97
C MET A 38 -24.95 -23.18 5.13
N HIS A 39 -25.72 -22.30 5.76
CA HIS A 39 -26.53 -21.32 5.04
C HIS A 39 -25.67 -20.29 4.31
N ALA A 40 -24.64 -19.75 4.97
CA ALA A 40 -23.68 -18.82 4.38
C ALA A 40 -22.97 -19.44 3.18
N GLN A 41 -22.52 -20.68 3.29
CA GLN A 41 -21.89 -21.41 2.20
C GLN A 41 -22.84 -21.65 1.02
N ARG A 42 -24.07 -22.10 1.28
CA ARG A 42 -25.08 -22.38 0.24
C ARG A 42 -25.49 -21.12 -0.53
N THR A 43 -25.53 -19.98 0.15
CA THR A 43 -25.93 -18.69 -0.42
C THR A 43 -24.75 -17.84 -0.88
N GLN A 44 -23.52 -18.32 -0.67
CA GLN A 44 -22.28 -17.57 -0.88
C GLN A 44 -22.28 -16.19 -0.21
N SER A 45 -22.85 -16.12 1.00
CA SER A 45 -22.97 -14.90 1.80
C SER A 45 -22.03 -14.93 3.01
N THR A 46 -21.89 -13.79 3.70
CA THR A 46 -21.13 -13.72 4.95
C THR A 46 -21.92 -14.32 6.11
N ALA A 47 -21.24 -14.67 7.19
CA ALA A 47 -21.90 -15.20 8.39
C ALA A 47 -22.93 -14.20 8.96
N GLU A 48 -22.63 -12.89 8.91
CA GLU A 48 -23.52 -11.80 9.31
C GLU A 48 -24.81 -11.79 8.49
N GLU A 49 -24.70 -11.96 7.17
CA GLU A 49 -25.86 -11.97 6.28
C GLU A 49 -26.70 -13.25 6.47
N ALA A 50 -26.05 -14.40 6.71
CA ALA A 50 -26.73 -15.64 7.06
C ALA A 50 -27.49 -15.56 8.40
N ILE A 51 -26.95 -14.89 9.41
CA ILE A 51 -27.63 -14.61 10.70
C ILE A 51 -28.95 -13.85 10.47
N LEU A 52 -28.93 -12.86 9.58
CA LEU A 52 -30.12 -12.06 9.25
C LEU A 52 -31.13 -12.88 8.43
N GLN A 53 -30.67 -13.64 7.43
CA GLN A 53 -31.53 -14.46 6.56
C GLN A 53 -32.21 -15.60 7.32
N LEU A 54 -31.55 -16.17 8.32
CA LEU A 54 -32.12 -17.17 9.23
C LEU A 54 -33.01 -16.54 10.32
N GLY A 55 -33.06 -15.21 10.41
CA GLY A 55 -33.88 -14.48 11.38
C GLY A 55 -33.41 -14.63 12.83
N LEU A 56 -32.11 -14.89 13.04
CA LEU A 56 -31.54 -15.10 14.37
C LEU A 56 -31.34 -13.78 15.13
N MET A 57 -31.13 -12.68 14.40
CA MET A 57 -31.04 -11.32 14.92
C MET A 57 -31.69 -10.35 13.94
N SER A 58 -32.18 -9.22 14.42
CA SER A 58 -32.57 -8.11 13.54
C SER A 58 -31.34 -7.35 13.02
N GLU A 59 -31.48 -6.68 11.88
CA GLU A 59 -30.41 -5.83 11.32
C GLU A 59 -29.93 -4.77 12.33
N ALA A 60 -30.85 -4.16 13.07
CA ALA A 60 -30.51 -3.13 14.04
C ALA A 60 -29.71 -3.70 15.23
N GLU A 61 -30.03 -4.91 15.71
CA GLU A 61 -29.30 -5.58 16.78
C GLU A 61 -27.90 -5.98 16.33
N LEU A 62 -27.79 -6.59 15.14
CA LEU A 62 -26.51 -7.04 14.59
C LEU A 62 -25.57 -5.86 14.29
N LEU A 63 -26.07 -4.82 13.62
CA LEU A 63 -25.25 -3.64 13.32
C LEU A 63 -24.87 -2.86 14.59
N LYS A 64 -25.76 -2.79 15.59
CA LYS A 64 -25.44 -2.20 16.90
C LYS A 64 -24.37 -3.01 17.63
N TYR A 65 -24.44 -4.33 17.56
CA TYR A 65 -23.43 -5.22 18.14
C TYR A 65 -22.06 -4.97 17.50
N ILE A 66 -21.98 -5.04 16.17
CA ILE A 66 -20.74 -4.84 15.41
C ILE A 66 -20.18 -3.41 15.65
N ALA A 67 -21.03 -2.40 15.62
CA ALA A 67 -20.61 -1.01 15.89
C ALA A 67 -20.06 -0.83 17.31
N THR A 68 -20.67 -1.49 18.30
CA THR A 68 -20.17 -1.48 19.69
C THR A 68 -18.82 -2.19 19.79
N LEU A 69 -18.68 -3.34 19.13
CA LEU A 69 -17.45 -4.13 19.10
C LEU A 69 -16.25 -3.34 18.60
N TYR A 70 -16.47 -2.54 17.55
CA TYR A 70 -15.43 -1.75 16.90
C TYR A 70 -15.46 -0.26 17.27
N ARG A 71 -16.21 0.11 18.32
CA ARG A 71 -16.33 1.49 18.83
C ARG A 71 -16.62 2.54 17.74
N THR A 72 -17.49 2.19 16.81
CA THR A 72 -17.95 3.07 15.72
C THR A 72 -19.48 3.20 15.73
N ARG A 73 -20.05 3.86 14.73
CA ARG A 73 -21.50 3.92 14.50
C ARG A 73 -21.86 3.07 13.29
N PHE A 74 -23.14 2.76 13.14
CA PHE A 74 -23.65 2.04 11.98
C PHE A 74 -24.67 2.86 11.18
N VAL A 75 -24.88 2.46 9.93
CA VAL A 75 -25.92 2.96 9.05
C VAL A 75 -26.75 1.77 8.57
N GLY A 76 -28.04 1.76 8.92
CA GLY A 76 -28.97 0.74 8.46
C GLY A 76 -29.36 0.89 6.99
N SER A 77 -29.80 -0.20 6.38
CA SER A 77 -30.16 -0.32 4.97
C SER A 77 -31.21 0.71 4.54
N ASP A 78 -32.25 0.95 5.36
CA ASP A 78 -33.28 1.95 5.07
C ASP A 78 -32.74 3.38 4.96
N ARG A 79 -31.79 3.74 5.83
CA ARG A 79 -31.16 5.07 5.82
C ARG A 79 -30.22 5.21 4.64
N LEU A 80 -29.45 4.16 4.33
CA LEU A 80 -28.55 4.15 3.19
C LEU A 80 -29.32 4.21 1.87
N ALA A 81 -30.47 3.54 1.78
CA ALA A 81 -31.37 3.59 0.62
C ALA A 81 -31.91 5.01 0.36
N LYS A 82 -32.19 5.78 1.41
CA LYS A 82 -32.72 7.16 1.33
C LYS A 82 -31.63 8.23 1.26
N ALA A 83 -30.36 7.87 1.39
CA ALA A 83 -29.25 8.82 1.44
C ALA A 83 -29.11 9.56 0.10
N ALA A 84 -29.12 10.89 0.16
CA ALA A 84 -28.76 11.74 -0.98
C ALA A 84 -27.25 12.04 -0.91
N VAL A 85 -26.48 11.46 -1.83
CA VAL A 85 -25.02 11.64 -1.89
C VAL A 85 -24.67 12.67 -2.97
N ASP A 86 -23.80 13.62 -2.64
CA ASP A 86 -23.32 14.65 -3.57
C ASP A 86 -22.67 13.98 -4.80
N PRO A 87 -23.14 14.24 -6.04
CA PRO A 87 -22.53 13.70 -7.25
C PRO A 87 -21.05 14.06 -7.41
N GLN A 88 -20.60 15.20 -6.86
CA GLN A 88 -19.18 15.58 -6.86
C GLN A 88 -18.34 14.71 -5.93
N LEU A 89 -18.94 14.20 -4.85
CA LEU A 89 -18.29 13.24 -3.98
C LEU A 89 -18.14 11.87 -4.67
N LEU A 90 -19.18 11.41 -5.36
CA LEU A 90 -19.14 10.18 -6.15
C LEU A 90 -18.09 10.23 -7.28
N LYS A 91 -17.78 11.43 -7.82
CA LYS A 91 -16.68 11.58 -8.79
C LYS A 91 -15.29 11.43 -8.16
N LYS A 92 -15.14 11.77 -6.88
CA LYS A 92 -13.87 11.67 -6.15
C LYS A 92 -13.57 10.25 -5.69
N VAL A 93 -14.58 9.43 -5.45
CA VAL A 93 -14.42 8.02 -5.10
C VAL A 93 -14.76 7.18 -6.33
N PRO A 94 -13.78 6.61 -7.05
CA PRO A 94 -14.09 5.83 -8.24
C PRO A 94 -14.95 4.60 -7.91
N ARG A 95 -15.90 4.27 -8.79
CA ARG A 95 -16.74 3.06 -8.68
C ARG A 95 -15.92 1.79 -8.39
N LYS A 96 -14.80 1.60 -9.09
CA LYS A 96 -13.90 0.45 -8.89
C LYS A 96 -13.36 0.40 -7.46
N LEU A 97 -13.01 1.55 -6.89
CA LEU A 97 -12.51 1.64 -5.52
C LEU A 97 -13.62 1.31 -4.51
N ALA A 98 -14.82 1.87 -4.69
CA ALA A 98 -15.97 1.57 -3.84
C ALA A 98 -16.34 0.07 -3.85
N LYS A 99 -16.28 -0.58 -5.03
CA LYS A 99 -16.52 -2.03 -5.17
C LYS A 99 -15.44 -2.87 -4.51
N ARG A 100 -14.16 -2.58 -4.77
CA ARG A 100 -13.02 -3.33 -4.22
C ARG A 100 -13.01 -3.32 -2.70
N LEU A 101 -13.18 -2.13 -2.11
CA LEU A 101 -13.19 -1.96 -0.66
C LEU A 101 -14.50 -2.38 0.01
N THR A 102 -15.53 -2.75 -0.77
CA THR A 102 -16.90 -2.94 -0.26
C THR A 102 -17.29 -1.79 0.66
N ALA A 103 -17.08 -0.56 0.18
CA ALA A 103 -17.27 0.66 0.96
C ALA A 103 -17.88 1.77 0.10
N PHE A 104 -18.75 2.59 0.68
CA PHE A 104 -19.52 3.61 -0.03
C PHE A 104 -19.46 4.97 0.66
N PRO A 105 -19.11 6.06 -0.05
CA PRO A 105 -19.07 7.40 0.54
C PRO A 105 -20.48 7.95 0.74
N ILE A 106 -20.73 8.50 1.93
CA ILE A 106 -22.05 9.05 2.30
C ILE A 106 -22.01 10.58 2.33
N LEU A 107 -20.96 11.15 2.93
CA LEU A 107 -20.89 12.59 3.16
C LEU A 107 -19.44 13.07 3.10
N TYR A 108 -19.22 14.26 2.54
CA TYR A 108 -17.94 14.95 2.61
C TYR A 108 -18.17 16.36 3.15
N ASP A 109 -17.69 16.60 4.37
CA ASP A 109 -17.72 17.93 4.96
C ASP A 109 -16.52 18.73 4.47
N LYS A 110 -16.79 19.72 3.61
CA LYS A 110 -15.77 20.58 3.00
C LYS A 110 -15.04 21.46 4.03
N ARG A 111 -15.65 21.78 5.18
CA ARG A 111 -15.04 22.64 6.21
C ARG A 111 -14.01 21.87 7.02
N SER A 112 -14.38 20.70 7.54
CA SER A 112 -13.48 19.82 8.29
C SER A 112 -12.57 18.96 7.40
N ARG A 113 -12.90 18.88 6.10
CA ARG A 113 -12.32 17.94 5.13
C ARG A 113 -12.48 16.49 5.57
N THR A 114 -13.54 16.18 6.31
CA THR A 114 -13.83 14.82 6.78
C THR A 114 -14.75 14.11 5.80
N LEU A 115 -14.35 12.92 5.38
CA LEU A 115 -15.18 12.00 4.59
C LEU A 115 -15.86 11.00 5.53
N SER A 116 -17.15 10.79 5.36
CA SER A 116 -17.91 9.72 6.00
C SER A 116 -18.18 8.62 4.99
N VAL A 117 -17.77 7.39 5.31
CA VAL A 117 -17.97 6.20 4.47
C VAL A 117 -18.66 5.12 5.28
N VAL A 118 -19.42 4.25 4.61
CA VAL A 118 -19.83 2.96 5.18
C VAL A 118 -18.98 1.84 4.62
N ALA A 119 -18.66 0.84 5.45
CA ALA A 119 -17.94 -0.37 5.06
C ALA A 119 -18.52 -1.59 5.79
N ALA A 120 -18.34 -2.76 5.16
CA ALA A 120 -18.73 -4.04 5.76
C ALA A 120 -17.73 -4.46 6.84
N ASP A 121 -16.43 -4.29 6.56
CA ASP A 121 -15.34 -4.44 7.53
C ASP A 121 -14.80 -3.07 7.93
N VAL A 122 -14.87 -2.76 9.22
CA VAL A 122 -14.40 -1.48 9.78
C VAL A 122 -13.00 -1.57 10.39
N THR A 123 -12.42 -2.76 10.42
CA THR A 123 -11.03 -3.01 10.84
C THR A 123 -10.04 -2.97 9.69
N ASP A 124 -10.55 -2.95 8.45
CA ASP A 124 -9.74 -2.81 7.26
C ASP A 124 -9.24 -1.36 7.10
N ASP A 125 -7.98 -1.13 7.46
CA ASP A 125 -7.33 0.17 7.33
C ASP A 125 -7.20 0.62 5.86
N ASP A 126 -7.28 -0.29 4.88
CA ASP A 126 -7.27 0.07 3.47
C ASP A 126 -8.50 0.91 3.12
N VAL A 127 -9.66 0.65 3.73
CA VAL A 127 -10.87 1.45 3.52
C VAL A 127 -10.58 2.91 3.86
N ARG A 128 -9.96 3.17 5.02
CA ARG A 128 -9.65 4.52 5.49
C ARG A 128 -8.61 5.18 4.59
N GLN A 129 -7.46 4.54 4.40
CA GLN A 129 -6.31 5.11 3.68
C GLN A 129 -6.65 5.39 2.21
N GLN A 130 -7.31 4.44 1.53
CA GLN A 130 -7.60 4.58 0.10
C GLN A 130 -8.72 5.57 -0.16
N MET A 131 -9.75 5.62 0.69
CA MET A 131 -10.80 6.65 0.60
C MET A 131 -10.25 8.05 0.90
N GLN A 132 -9.30 8.16 1.83
CA GLN A 132 -8.60 9.41 2.14
C GLN A 132 -7.79 9.90 0.95
N PHE A 133 -6.99 9.00 0.37
CA PHE A 133 -6.17 9.26 -0.80
C PHE A 133 -7.02 9.68 -2.02
N ALA A 134 -8.09 8.94 -2.31
CA ALA A 134 -8.96 9.23 -3.46
C ALA A 134 -9.67 10.58 -3.36
N THR A 135 -10.09 10.97 -2.16
CA THR A 135 -10.89 12.19 -1.97
C THR A 135 -10.08 13.42 -1.59
N GLY A 136 -8.85 13.24 -1.09
CA GLY A 136 -8.05 14.27 -0.44
C GLY A 136 -8.63 14.69 0.93
N ALA A 137 -9.41 13.81 1.57
CA ALA A 137 -9.94 14.06 2.90
C ALA A 137 -8.79 14.16 3.91
N ARG A 138 -8.95 15.02 4.92
CA ARG A 138 -8.01 15.08 6.06
C ARG A 138 -8.26 13.93 7.04
N ASP A 139 -9.51 13.49 7.13
CA ASP A 139 -9.96 12.43 8.03
C ASP A 139 -11.05 11.62 7.33
N VAL A 140 -11.10 10.32 7.60
CA VAL A 140 -12.12 9.39 7.07
C VAL A 140 -12.78 8.65 8.22
N LYS A 141 -14.06 8.92 8.42
CA LYS A 141 -14.92 8.26 9.40
C LYS A 141 -15.61 7.07 8.75
N VAL A 142 -15.29 5.88 9.21
CA VAL A 142 -15.87 4.63 8.71
C VAL A 142 -17.00 4.19 9.63
N TYR A 143 -18.17 3.97 9.06
CA TYR A 143 -19.37 3.46 9.72
C TYR A 143 -19.69 2.04 9.26
N VAL A 144 -20.23 1.20 10.14
CA VAL A 144 -20.63 -0.17 9.78
C VAL A 144 -21.91 -0.13 8.96
N ALA A 145 -21.99 -0.89 7.87
CA ALA A 145 -23.26 -1.23 7.22
C ALA A 145 -23.21 -2.65 6.67
N ARG A 146 -24.38 -3.22 6.36
CA ARG A 146 -24.46 -4.55 5.72
C ARG A 146 -23.76 -4.53 4.36
N GLU A 147 -23.00 -5.58 4.07
CA GLU A 147 -22.36 -5.75 2.76
C GLU A 147 -23.38 -5.68 1.62
N ALA A 148 -24.53 -6.34 1.76
CA ALA A 148 -25.62 -6.29 0.78
C ALA A 148 -26.14 -4.86 0.57
N ALA A 149 -26.27 -4.06 1.63
CA ALA A 149 -26.71 -2.67 1.55
C ALA A 149 -25.66 -1.75 0.89
N ILE A 150 -24.37 -2.00 1.13
CA ILE A 150 -23.28 -1.25 0.50
C ILE A 150 -23.22 -1.56 -1.00
N ARG A 151 -23.33 -2.84 -1.38
CA ARG A 151 -23.40 -3.25 -2.79
C ARG A 151 -24.60 -2.62 -3.49
N ALA A 152 -25.77 -2.58 -2.82
CA ALA A 152 -26.96 -1.90 -3.32
C ALA A 152 -26.76 -0.37 -3.46
N ALA A 153 -26.08 0.27 -2.51
CA ALA A 153 -25.74 1.70 -2.60
C ALA A 153 -24.84 2.00 -3.80
N ILE A 154 -23.82 1.16 -4.02
CA ILE A 154 -22.92 1.30 -5.17
C ILE A 154 -23.69 1.13 -6.48
N ALA A 155 -24.52 0.10 -6.59
CA ALA A 155 -25.35 -0.14 -7.79
C ALA A 155 -26.32 1.02 -8.05
N LYS A 156 -27.00 1.52 -7.00
CA LYS A 156 -27.91 2.66 -7.11
C LYS A 156 -27.21 3.93 -7.60
N HIS A 157 -26.07 4.29 -7.00
CA HIS A 157 -25.45 5.59 -7.22
C HIS A 157 -24.44 5.64 -8.37
N TYR A 158 -23.71 4.54 -8.62
CA TYR A 158 -22.77 4.46 -9.74
C TYR A 158 -23.38 3.80 -10.98
N ASP A 159 -24.23 2.78 -10.79
CA ASP A 159 -24.76 1.97 -11.91
C ASP A 159 -26.18 2.44 -12.33
N GLN A 160 -26.73 3.43 -11.62
CA GLN A 160 -28.08 3.96 -11.80
C GLN A 160 -29.19 2.91 -11.64
N ASP A 161 -28.92 1.83 -10.89
CA ASP A 161 -29.91 0.82 -10.57
C ASP A 161 -30.78 1.26 -9.39
N HIS A 162 -31.87 1.96 -9.68
CA HIS A 162 -32.79 2.46 -8.67
C HIS A 162 -33.52 1.36 -7.87
N ARG A 163 -33.49 0.10 -8.34
CA ARG A 163 -34.12 -1.06 -7.69
C ARG A 163 -33.14 -1.89 -6.86
N ALA A 164 -31.87 -1.51 -6.81
CA ALA A 164 -30.83 -2.29 -6.12
C ALA A 164 -31.11 -2.55 -4.63
N PHE A 165 -31.92 -1.73 -3.97
CA PHE A 165 -32.31 -1.92 -2.56
C PHE A 165 -33.55 -2.79 -2.36
N ASP A 166 -34.33 -3.10 -3.40
CA ASP A 166 -35.62 -3.79 -3.27
C ASP A 166 -35.46 -5.17 -2.60
N MET A 167 -34.41 -5.91 -2.97
CA MET A 167 -34.09 -7.21 -2.35
C MET A 167 -33.55 -7.08 -0.91
N VAL A 168 -32.78 -6.03 -0.62
CA VAL A 168 -32.16 -5.80 0.70
C VAL A 168 -33.21 -5.41 1.74
N LEU A 169 -34.20 -4.61 1.33
CA LEU A 169 -35.27 -4.11 2.19
C LEU A 169 -36.43 -5.11 2.33
N SER A 170 -36.70 -5.91 1.29
CA SER A 170 -37.74 -6.97 1.36
C SER A 170 -37.34 -8.13 2.26
N GLY A 171 -36.06 -8.52 2.30
CA GLY A 171 -35.54 -9.54 3.22
C GLY A 171 -35.55 -9.13 4.70
N ALA A 172 -35.48 -7.82 5.00
CA ALA A 172 -35.54 -7.29 6.37
C ALA A 172 -36.98 -7.13 6.92
N SER A 173 -38.00 -7.14 6.04
CA SER A 173 -39.39 -6.90 6.42
C SER A 173 -40.16 -8.14 6.88
N SER A 174 -39.61 -9.35 6.80
CA SER A 174 -40.31 -10.57 7.21
C SER A 174 -40.17 -10.92 8.70
N ARG A 175 -40.41 -9.94 9.59
CA ARG A 175 -40.98 -10.07 10.95
C ARG A 175 -40.67 -8.80 11.76
N GLN A 176 -41.56 -7.81 11.65
CA GLN A 176 -41.64 -6.73 12.64
C GLN A 176 -41.95 -7.31 14.02
N VAL A 177 -40.98 -7.31 14.92
CA VAL A 177 -41.25 -7.28 16.36
C VAL A 177 -41.16 -5.82 16.80
N ARG A 178 -42.33 -5.27 17.12
CA ARG A 178 -42.51 -3.98 17.79
C ARG A 178 -41.68 -3.95 19.07
N THR A 179 -40.75 -3.01 19.21
CA THR A 179 -40.73 -2.09 20.36
C THR A 179 -40.00 -0.79 20.00
N SER A 180 -40.68 0.30 20.30
CA SER A 180 -40.29 1.69 20.17
C SER A 180 -39.31 2.12 21.26
N ARG A 181 -38.23 2.79 20.87
CA ARG A 181 -37.64 3.94 21.60
C ARG A 181 -36.74 4.72 20.64
N GLU A 182 -37.25 5.88 20.25
CA GLU A 182 -36.53 6.91 19.51
C GLU A 182 -35.26 7.31 20.28
N SER A 183 -34.12 7.32 19.59
CA SER A 183 -32.90 7.96 20.07
C SER A 183 -32.75 9.32 19.38
N GLU A 184 -32.52 10.34 20.20
CA GLU A 184 -32.59 11.78 19.92
C GLU A 184 -31.73 12.29 18.75
N PRO A 185 -32.10 13.43 18.14
CA PRO A 185 -31.45 13.98 16.96
C PRO A 185 -30.06 14.57 17.23
N VAL A 186 -29.23 14.55 16.19
CA VAL A 186 -27.92 15.23 16.15
C VAL A 186 -28.13 16.76 16.14
N PRO A 187 -27.40 17.56 16.95
CA PRO A 187 -27.54 19.02 16.96
C PRO A 187 -27.27 19.65 15.58
N GLY A 188 -28.15 20.57 15.15
CA GLY A 188 -27.95 21.43 13.96
C GLY A 188 -28.83 21.14 12.74
N TRP A 189 -29.62 20.06 12.73
CA TRP A 189 -30.47 19.70 11.59
C TRP A 189 -31.84 20.43 11.55
N GLY A 190 -32.29 21.00 12.67
CA GLY A 190 -33.62 21.59 12.81
C GLY A 190 -33.76 23.09 12.44
N GLN A 191 -32.72 23.76 11.92
CA GLN A 191 -32.76 25.22 11.72
C GLN A 191 -33.13 25.70 10.32
N VAL A 192 -33.36 24.80 9.34
CA VAL A 192 -33.51 25.20 7.92
C VAL A 192 -34.80 24.68 7.26
N PHE A 193 -35.38 23.59 7.76
CA PHE A 193 -36.54 22.92 7.14
C PHE A 193 -37.66 22.71 8.14
N GLU A 194 -38.90 22.86 7.68
CA GLU A 194 -40.12 22.55 8.42
C GLU A 194 -40.85 21.42 7.69
N GLU A 195 -41.29 20.41 8.42
CA GLU A 195 -42.03 19.28 7.87
C GLU A 195 -43.52 19.63 7.83
N LYS A 196 -44.12 19.57 6.63
CA LYS A 196 -45.56 19.68 6.46
C LYS A 196 -46.02 18.61 5.49
N ASP A 197 -46.99 17.80 5.91
CA ASP A 197 -47.55 16.69 5.14
C ASP A 197 -46.50 15.69 4.60
N GLY A 198 -45.49 15.37 5.42
CA GLY A 198 -44.47 14.37 5.10
C GLY A 198 -43.41 14.83 4.10
N VAL A 199 -43.34 16.14 3.81
CA VAL A 199 -42.34 16.76 2.93
C VAL A 199 -41.59 17.85 3.69
N LEU A 200 -40.26 17.86 3.56
CA LEU A 200 -39.38 18.89 4.12
C LEU A 200 -39.41 20.15 3.25
N ILE A 201 -39.92 21.26 3.80
CA ILE A 201 -40.07 22.55 3.10
C ILE A 201 -39.12 23.58 3.72
N GLN A 202 -38.41 24.32 2.88
CA GLN A 202 -37.49 25.39 3.31
C GLN A 202 -38.27 26.60 3.85
N ARG A 203 -37.86 27.17 4.99
CA ARG A 203 -38.47 28.40 5.53
C ARG A 203 -38.29 29.59 4.57
N ALA A 204 -39.36 30.34 4.34
CA ALA A 204 -39.43 31.47 3.40
C ALA A 204 -38.37 32.55 3.68
N GLY A 205 -37.58 32.92 2.65
CA GLY A 205 -36.61 34.02 2.74
C GLY A 205 -35.37 33.96 1.83
N ALA A 206 -35.16 32.90 1.03
CA ALA A 206 -34.04 32.82 0.09
C ALA A 206 -34.53 32.62 -1.36
N PRO A 207 -33.86 33.19 -2.38
CA PRO A 207 -34.47 33.49 -3.68
C PRO A 207 -34.66 32.25 -4.57
N SER A 208 -35.80 32.26 -5.26
CA SER A 208 -36.43 31.34 -6.20
C SER A 208 -35.82 31.37 -7.62
N VAL A 209 -36.20 30.62 -8.67
CA VAL A 209 -36.91 29.36 -9.05
C VAL A 209 -36.94 29.38 -10.60
N GLY A 210 -37.10 28.23 -11.25
CA GLY A 210 -37.87 28.11 -12.50
C GLY A 210 -38.01 26.65 -12.95
N THR A 211 -39.01 25.87 -12.48
CA THR A 211 -40.33 25.54 -13.11
C THR A 211 -40.21 24.99 -14.55
N GLU A 212 -40.80 23.86 -14.97
CA GLU A 212 -42.17 23.35 -14.78
C GLU A 212 -42.31 21.87 -15.25
N GLU A 213 -43.51 21.29 -15.08
CA GLU A 213 -43.88 19.86 -14.98
C GLU A 213 -44.51 19.27 -16.30
N PRO A 214 -45.24 18.11 -16.37
CA PRO A 214 -44.96 16.97 -17.28
C PRO A 214 -46.09 16.56 -18.28
N ALA A 215 -45.92 15.52 -19.13
CA ALA A 215 -47.00 14.68 -19.69
C ALA A 215 -46.58 13.44 -20.54
N ASN A 216 -47.06 12.25 -20.12
CA ASN A 216 -47.67 11.08 -20.82
C ASN A 216 -47.43 10.75 -22.32
N ASP A 217 -47.20 9.46 -22.69
CA ASP A 217 -48.19 8.53 -23.31
C ASP A 217 -47.58 7.23 -23.93
N GLN A 218 -48.45 6.23 -24.11
CA GLN A 218 -48.36 4.77 -24.35
C GLN A 218 -47.81 4.26 -25.70
N SER A 219 -47.38 2.97 -25.73
CA SER A 219 -47.88 1.82 -26.58
C SER A 219 -46.81 0.71 -26.74
N ARG A 220 -47.00 -0.50 -26.18
CA ARG A 220 -47.57 -1.77 -26.72
C ARG A 220 -46.70 -2.60 -27.71
N GLU A 221 -46.30 -3.77 -27.22
CA GLU A 221 -45.77 -5.06 -27.78
C GLU A 221 -46.52 -5.65 -29.02
N PRO A 222 -46.06 -6.71 -29.75
CA PRO A 222 -45.63 -8.03 -29.17
C PRO A 222 -44.60 -8.93 -29.94
N GLU A 223 -44.34 -10.08 -29.29
CA GLU A 223 -43.50 -11.25 -29.57
C GLU A 223 -43.81 -12.07 -30.85
N SER A 224 -42.87 -12.91 -31.30
CA SER A 224 -43.16 -14.18 -32.00
C SER A 224 -42.00 -15.21 -31.96
N GLU A 225 -42.40 -16.49 -31.90
CA GLU A 225 -41.73 -17.76 -31.55
C GLU A 225 -40.73 -18.38 -32.56
N GLU A 226 -39.90 -19.32 -32.05
CA GLU A 226 -39.07 -20.30 -32.78
C GLU A 226 -39.86 -21.51 -33.34
N PRO A 227 -39.27 -22.27 -34.30
CA PRO A 227 -39.41 -23.74 -34.32
C PRO A 227 -38.09 -24.53 -34.56
N PRO A 228 -38.07 -25.88 -34.37
CA PRO A 228 -36.91 -26.63 -33.84
C PRO A 228 -36.30 -27.65 -34.85
N PRO A 229 -35.55 -28.72 -34.44
CA PRO A 229 -34.12 -28.87 -34.71
C PRO A 229 -33.79 -29.95 -35.77
N GLN A 230 -32.59 -29.89 -36.36
CA GLN A 230 -32.00 -31.00 -37.13
C GLN A 230 -30.59 -31.36 -36.64
N THR A 231 -30.46 -32.66 -36.40
CA THR A 231 -29.34 -33.42 -35.84
C THR A 231 -28.19 -33.59 -36.82
N GLN A 232 -26.95 -33.65 -36.29
CA GLN A 232 -25.70 -34.29 -36.78
C GLN A 232 -24.51 -33.31 -36.65
N SER A 233 -23.29 -33.66 -36.22
CA SER A 233 -22.68 -34.90 -35.75
C SER A 233 -21.32 -34.53 -35.14
N ARG A 234 -20.99 -35.12 -33.97
CA ARG A 234 -19.65 -35.50 -33.50
C ARG A 234 -18.43 -34.61 -33.89
N VAL A 235 -18.25 -33.46 -33.22
CA VAL A 235 -16.93 -32.82 -32.98
C VAL A 235 -16.82 -32.21 -31.56
N THR A 236 -17.71 -32.59 -30.63
CA THR A 236 -17.91 -31.91 -29.33
C THR A 236 -17.14 -32.56 -28.17
N ALA A 237 -15.85 -32.87 -28.36
CA ALA A 237 -14.98 -33.26 -27.24
C ALA A 237 -13.71 -32.39 -27.15
N GLY A 238 -13.20 -31.87 -28.27
CA GLY A 238 -12.06 -30.94 -28.29
C GLY A 238 -12.44 -29.47 -28.14
N GLN A 239 -13.61 -29.05 -28.66
CA GLN A 239 -14.09 -27.66 -28.57
C GLN A 239 -14.61 -27.31 -27.17
N THR A 240 -15.15 -28.28 -26.43
CA THR A 240 -15.70 -28.07 -25.08
C THR A 240 -14.62 -27.74 -24.06
N LEU A 241 -13.38 -28.21 -24.25
CA LEU A 241 -12.28 -27.86 -23.34
C LEU A 241 -11.77 -26.43 -23.59
N ILE A 242 -11.74 -25.98 -24.85
CA ILE A 242 -11.35 -24.61 -25.20
C ILE A 242 -12.46 -23.62 -24.79
N GLU A 243 -13.74 -23.95 -24.95
CA GLU A 243 -14.84 -23.13 -24.44
C GLU A 243 -14.92 -23.11 -22.91
N GLN A 244 -14.62 -24.23 -22.23
CA GLN A 244 -14.55 -24.26 -20.76
C GLN A 244 -13.32 -23.53 -20.20
N LEU A 245 -12.22 -23.45 -20.96
CA LEU A 245 -11.04 -22.64 -20.61
C LEU A 245 -11.13 -21.18 -21.07
N SER A 246 -12.08 -20.86 -21.96
CA SER A 246 -12.36 -19.50 -22.46
C SER A 246 -13.63 -18.89 -21.87
N ALA A 247 -14.26 -19.56 -20.90
CA ALA A 247 -15.29 -18.94 -20.08
C ALA A 247 -14.65 -17.74 -19.35
N PRO A 248 -15.28 -16.55 -19.34
CA PRO A 248 -14.77 -15.45 -18.54
C PRO A 248 -14.68 -15.94 -17.10
N ALA A 249 -13.49 -15.84 -16.51
CA ALA A 249 -13.30 -16.09 -15.09
C ALA A 249 -14.42 -15.33 -14.36
N GLN A 250 -15.26 -16.08 -13.63
CA GLN A 250 -16.24 -15.48 -12.72
C GLN A 250 -15.41 -14.80 -11.63
N GLY A 251 -15.13 -13.51 -11.86
CA GLY A 251 -14.00 -12.81 -11.27
C GLY A 251 -14.16 -12.54 -9.79
N ASP A 252 -13.60 -13.42 -8.97
CA ASP A 252 -12.80 -12.97 -7.82
C ASP A 252 -11.58 -12.24 -8.42
N ASP A 253 -11.67 -10.92 -8.52
CA ASP A 253 -10.61 -10.07 -9.05
C ASP A 253 -9.45 -10.06 -8.03
N LEU A 254 -8.46 -10.94 -8.23
CA LEU A 254 -7.17 -10.84 -7.55
C LEU A 254 -6.53 -9.52 -7.99
N THR A 255 -6.85 -8.42 -7.30
CA THR A 255 -6.23 -7.13 -7.56
C THR A 255 -4.81 -7.19 -7.01
N VAL A 256 -3.84 -7.41 -7.89
CA VAL A 256 -2.43 -7.30 -7.55
C VAL A 256 -2.11 -5.82 -7.34
N ASP A 257 -1.58 -5.47 -6.18
CA ASP A 257 -1.07 -4.12 -5.91
C ASP A 257 -0.09 -3.73 -7.03
N PRO A 258 -0.21 -2.53 -7.66
CA PRO A 258 0.72 -2.08 -8.68
C PRO A 258 2.21 -2.16 -8.30
N GLU A 259 2.55 -2.01 -7.02
CA GLU A 259 3.93 -2.20 -6.54
C GLU A 259 4.32 -3.68 -6.54
N VAL A 260 3.47 -4.56 -6.01
CA VAL A 260 3.67 -6.02 -6.06
C VAL A 260 3.72 -6.54 -7.49
N TYR A 261 2.94 -5.95 -8.41
CA TYR A 261 2.96 -6.28 -9.82
C TYR A 261 4.31 -5.92 -10.46
N LEU A 262 4.82 -4.72 -10.21
CA LEU A 262 6.12 -4.26 -10.71
C LEU A 262 7.27 -5.07 -10.12
N GLU A 263 7.19 -5.44 -8.84
CA GLU A 263 8.19 -6.28 -8.18
C GLU A 263 8.19 -7.70 -8.75
N THR A 264 7.00 -8.29 -8.94
CA THR A 264 6.84 -9.60 -9.58
C THR A 264 7.42 -9.58 -10.99
N LEU A 265 7.10 -8.53 -11.76
CA LEU A 265 7.62 -8.32 -13.10
C LEU A 265 9.16 -8.22 -13.10
N SER A 266 9.71 -7.46 -12.16
CA SER A 266 11.15 -7.32 -11.95
C SER A 266 11.83 -8.68 -11.70
N VAL A 267 11.27 -9.50 -10.81
CA VAL A 267 11.82 -10.82 -10.46
C VAL A 267 11.80 -11.74 -11.68
N LEU A 268 10.65 -11.85 -12.35
CA LEU A 268 10.49 -12.72 -13.52
C LEU A 268 11.45 -12.33 -14.65
N VAL A 269 11.57 -11.04 -14.95
CA VAL A 269 12.49 -10.56 -15.98
C VAL A 269 13.94 -10.80 -15.57
N THR A 270 14.30 -10.56 -14.31
CA THR A 270 15.66 -10.82 -13.81
C THR A 270 16.03 -12.31 -13.95
N LEU A 271 15.10 -13.23 -13.66
CA LEU A 271 15.30 -14.67 -13.84
C LEU A 271 15.51 -15.03 -15.32
N ILE A 272 14.76 -14.42 -16.23
CA ILE A 272 14.94 -14.61 -17.69
C ILE A 272 16.32 -14.10 -18.13
N GLU A 273 16.75 -12.94 -17.62
CA GLU A 273 18.06 -12.35 -17.92
C GLU A 273 19.23 -13.17 -17.37
N GLN A 274 19.07 -13.83 -16.21
CA GLN A 274 20.11 -14.71 -15.64
C GLN A 274 20.44 -15.90 -16.53
N LEU A 275 19.52 -16.32 -17.40
CA LEU A 275 19.76 -17.36 -18.40
C LEU A 275 20.59 -16.85 -19.60
N SER A 276 20.75 -15.53 -19.72
CA SER A 276 21.51 -14.87 -20.79
C SER A 276 22.89 -14.43 -20.30
N ARG A 277 23.94 -14.80 -21.03
CA ARG A 277 25.31 -14.35 -20.69
C ARG A 277 25.37 -12.81 -20.73
N ASP A 278 25.94 -12.22 -19.69
CA ASP A 278 26.22 -10.78 -19.54
C ASP A 278 25.03 -9.81 -19.37
N ARG A 279 23.80 -10.28 -19.16
CA ARG A 279 22.60 -9.41 -19.03
C ARG A 279 21.91 -9.35 -17.69
N GLY A 280 22.44 -10.00 -16.65
CA GLY A 280 21.86 -9.97 -15.31
C GLY A 280 21.53 -8.55 -14.82
N GLY A 281 20.25 -8.29 -14.58
CA GLY A 281 19.75 -7.03 -14.03
C GLY A 281 19.82 -5.85 -15.00
N HIS A 282 19.92 -6.08 -16.32
CA HIS A 282 19.94 -5.02 -17.31
C HIS A 282 18.62 -4.22 -17.27
N SER A 283 17.50 -4.90 -17.40
CA SER A 283 16.17 -4.28 -17.40
C SER A 283 15.89 -3.55 -16.09
N MET A 284 16.40 -4.06 -14.96
CA MET A 284 16.32 -3.37 -13.66
C MET A 284 17.08 -2.03 -13.66
N ARG A 285 18.30 -1.99 -14.21
CA ARG A 285 19.08 -0.76 -14.32
C ARG A 285 18.39 0.26 -15.23
N VAL A 286 17.86 -0.20 -16.37
CA VAL A 286 17.08 0.64 -17.29
C VAL A 286 15.85 1.20 -16.58
N ALA A 287 15.08 0.36 -15.89
CA ALA A 287 13.89 0.78 -15.14
C ALA A 287 14.22 1.82 -14.05
N ARG A 288 15.28 1.60 -13.26
CA ARG A 288 15.72 2.54 -12.22
C ARG A 288 16.02 3.93 -12.78
N ILE A 289 16.78 4.01 -13.87
CA ILE A 289 17.13 5.29 -14.48
C ILE A 289 15.90 5.93 -15.13
N CYS A 290 15.03 5.15 -15.79
CA CYS A 290 13.75 5.63 -16.30
C CYS A 290 12.87 6.23 -15.20
N GLN A 291 12.85 5.63 -14.00
CA GLN A 291 12.14 6.16 -12.84
C GLN A 291 12.70 7.53 -12.45
N GLN A 292 14.02 7.64 -12.27
CA GLN A 292 14.69 8.88 -11.90
C GLN A 292 14.43 9.99 -12.91
N VAL A 293 14.53 9.68 -14.21
CA VAL A 293 14.19 10.63 -15.29
C VAL A 293 12.72 11.04 -15.20
N GLY A 294 11.80 10.09 -15.05
CA GLY A 294 10.36 10.34 -14.97
C GLY A 294 9.95 11.22 -13.79
N GLU A 295 10.53 10.99 -12.61
CA GLU A 295 10.31 11.80 -11.41
C GLU A 295 10.85 13.22 -11.58
N ARG A 296 12.04 13.36 -12.17
CA ARG A 296 12.69 14.66 -12.36
C ARG A 296 11.94 15.56 -13.35
N ILE A 297 11.38 14.97 -14.41
CA ILE A 297 10.52 15.68 -15.37
C ILE A 297 9.06 15.81 -14.90
N ARG A 298 8.77 15.40 -13.65
CA ARG A 298 7.46 15.53 -12.97
C ARG A 298 6.32 14.79 -13.68
N LEU A 299 6.58 13.57 -14.15
CA LEU A 299 5.52 12.68 -14.61
C LEU A 299 4.60 12.27 -13.46
N THR A 300 3.34 11.97 -13.81
CA THR A 300 2.40 11.35 -12.86
C THR A 300 2.86 9.93 -12.52
N LYS A 301 2.46 9.43 -11.34
CA LYS A 301 2.78 8.04 -10.92
C LYS A 301 2.38 7.00 -11.98
N ALA A 302 1.19 7.14 -12.59
CA ALA A 302 0.73 6.23 -13.62
C ALA A 302 1.61 6.26 -14.89
N GLN A 303 2.11 7.44 -15.27
CA GLN A 303 3.05 7.57 -16.39
C GLN A 303 4.40 6.93 -16.08
N VAL A 304 4.94 7.15 -14.88
CA VAL A 304 6.18 6.50 -14.43
C VAL A 304 6.01 4.98 -14.45
N GLN A 305 4.94 4.45 -13.84
CA GLN A 305 4.68 3.01 -13.80
C GLN A 305 4.55 2.40 -15.20
N GLY A 306 3.84 3.05 -16.13
CA GLY A 306 3.77 2.58 -17.52
C GLY A 306 5.14 2.52 -18.21
N ILE A 307 6.01 3.50 -17.96
CA ILE A 307 7.38 3.50 -18.48
C ILE A 307 8.22 2.39 -17.82
N LEU A 308 8.05 2.13 -16.52
CA LEU A 308 8.75 1.03 -15.83
C LEU A 308 8.35 -0.33 -16.36
N ILE A 309 7.06 -0.56 -16.62
CA ILE A 309 6.57 -1.79 -17.24
C ILE A 309 7.23 -1.98 -18.61
N ALA A 310 7.29 -0.93 -19.44
CA ALA A 310 8.00 -0.99 -20.72
C ALA A 310 9.51 -1.26 -20.55
N ALA A 311 10.15 -0.63 -19.56
CA ALA A 311 11.56 -0.84 -19.27
C ALA A 311 11.86 -2.27 -18.81
N TYR A 312 11.00 -2.92 -18.05
CA TYR A 312 11.15 -4.33 -17.71
C TYR A 312 10.92 -5.26 -18.90
N LEU A 313 10.02 -4.89 -19.81
CA LEU A 313 9.57 -5.76 -20.90
C LEU A 313 10.31 -5.56 -22.23
N HIS A 314 11.14 -4.52 -22.39
CA HIS A 314 11.64 -4.08 -23.69
C HIS A 314 12.42 -5.13 -24.50
N ASP A 315 13.04 -6.09 -23.81
CA ASP A 315 13.81 -7.18 -24.40
C ASP A 315 13.12 -8.54 -24.31
N VAL A 316 11.93 -8.60 -23.73
CA VAL A 316 11.18 -9.86 -23.60
C VAL A 316 10.78 -10.38 -24.99
N GLY A 317 11.10 -11.64 -25.25
CA GLY A 317 10.87 -12.28 -26.56
C GLY A 317 11.95 -11.97 -27.61
N VAL A 318 12.98 -11.19 -27.28
CA VAL A 318 14.16 -10.98 -28.12
C VAL A 318 15.23 -11.98 -27.72
N SER A 319 15.79 -12.72 -28.70
CA SER A 319 16.92 -13.61 -28.43
C SER A 319 18.13 -12.80 -27.96
N ALA A 320 18.91 -13.35 -27.01
CA ALA A 320 20.07 -12.67 -26.48
C ALA A 320 20.96 -12.12 -27.61
N ASP A 321 21.40 -12.96 -28.54
CA ASP A 321 22.30 -12.60 -29.64
C ASP A 321 21.74 -11.54 -30.63
N SER A 322 20.47 -11.16 -30.48
CA SER A 322 19.77 -10.20 -31.33
C SER A 322 19.39 -8.89 -30.62
N HIS A 323 19.90 -8.62 -29.42
CA HIS A 323 19.65 -7.33 -28.78
C HIS A 323 20.32 -6.19 -29.55
N VAL A 324 19.53 -5.13 -29.75
CA VAL A 324 19.90 -3.97 -30.53
C VAL A 324 19.24 -2.75 -29.90
N THR A 325 20.04 -1.79 -29.47
CA THR A 325 19.57 -0.54 -28.87
C THR A 325 19.22 0.50 -29.95
N PRO A 326 18.46 1.55 -29.60
CA PRO A 326 18.24 2.69 -30.49
C PRO A 326 19.54 3.40 -30.92
N PHE A 327 20.61 3.36 -30.11
CA PHE A 327 21.92 3.87 -30.49
C PHE A 327 22.61 3.00 -31.55
N ASP A 328 22.57 1.67 -31.42
CA ASP A 328 23.07 0.76 -32.46
C ASP A 328 22.37 0.99 -33.80
N VAL A 329 21.04 1.15 -33.76
CA VAL A 329 20.19 1.48 -34.93
C VAL A 329 20.61 2.80 -35.57
N ALA A 330 20.99 3.80 -34.76
CA ALA A 330 21.43 5.09 -35.27
C ALA A 330 22.76 4.98 -36.04
N LEU A 331 23.64 4.06 -35.65
CA LEU A 331 24.99 3.95 -36.18
C LEU A 331 25.14 2.91 -37.30
N ASP A 332 24.38 1.81 -37.25
CA ASP A 332 24.57 0.67 -38.15
C ASP A 332 23.28 0.28 -38.90
N ALA A 333 23.40 0.13 -40.22
CA ALA A 333 22.33 -0.31 -41.10
C ALA A 333 21.95 -1.78 -40.90
N ALA A 334 22.91 -2.66 -40.61
CA ALA A 334 22.62 -4.07 -40.35
C ALA A 334 21.82 -4.22 -39.06
N LYS A 335 22.20 -3.49 -38.01
CA LYS A 335 21.46 -3.41 -36.74
C LYS A 335 20.04 -2.86 -36.93
N ARG A 336 19.85 -1.87 -37.81
CA ARG A 336 18.50 -1.38 -38.22
C ARG A 336 17.62 -2.49 -38.79
N ASP A 337 18.17 -3.35 -39.65
CA ASP A 337 17.39 -4.44 -40.25
C ASP A 337 17.04 -5.53 -39.23
N VAL A 338 17.93 -5.80 -38.26
CA VAL A 338 17.63 -6.68 -37.13
C VAL A 338 16.51 -6.10 -36.27
N ALA A 339 16.63 -4.83 -35.86
CA ALA A 339 15.66 -4.14 -35.03
C ALA A 339 14.24 -4.16 -35.66
N ARG A 340 14.14 -3.96 -36.99
CA ARG A 340 12.86 -4.05 -37.72
C ARG A 340 12.18 -5.42 -37.67
N ARG A 341 12.93 -6.50 -37.45
CA ARG A 341 12.37 -7.85 -37.32
C ARG A 341 11.89 -8.15 -35.91
N ILE A 342 12.51 -7.54 -34.90
CA ILE A 342 12.31 -7.89 -33.49
C ILE A 342 11.48 -6.87 -32.70
N TYR A 343 11.28 -5.64 -33.19
CA TYR A 343 10.66 -4.57 -32.39
C TYR A 343 9.23 -4.87 -31.91
N THR A 344 8.49 -5.72 -32.62
CA THR A 344 7.14 -6.14 -32.20
C THR A 344 7.14 -7.31 -31.22
N ALA A 345 8.29 -7.93 -30.95
CA ALA A 345 8.36 -9.16 -30.15
C ALA A 345 7.79 -8.97 -28.73
N PRO A 346 8.16 -7.91 -27.97
CA PRO A 346 7.60 -7.70 -26.63
C PRO A 346 6.08 -7.52 -26.64
N THR A 347 5.57 -6.69 -27.55
CA THR A 347 4.13 -6.42 -27.63
C THR A 347 3.36 -7.65 -28.12
N ARG A 348 3.91 -8.41 -29.08
CA ARG A 348 3.29 -9.65 -29.60
C ARG A 348 3.20 -10.74 -28.55
N LEU A 349 4.27 -10.93 -27.77
CA LEU A 349 4.29 -11.96 -26.73
C LEU A 349 3.25 -11.68 -25.64
N LEU A 350 2.93 -10.40 -25.42
CA LEU A 350 2.02 -9.94 -24.38
C LEU A 350 0.69 -9.42 -24.92
N GLU A 351 0.31 -9.81 -26.15
CA GLU A 351 -0.95 -9.40 -26.79
C GLU A 351 -2.19 -9.79 -25.98
N SER A 352 -2.11 -10.88 -25.21
CA SER A 352 -3.20 -11.34 -24.34
C SER A 352 -3.24 -10.65 -22.96
N VAL A 353 -2.25 -9.80 -22.66
CA VAL A 353 -2.14 -9.07 -21.40
C VAL A 353 -2.65 -7.65 -21.61
N ASP A 354 -3.54 -7.17 -20.74
CA ASP A 354 -4.04 -5.79 -20.75
C ASP A 354 -2.99 -4.82 -20.18
N LEU A 355 -1.90 -4.62 -20.92
CA LEU A 355 -0.83 -3.70 -20.54
C LEU A 355 -1.32 -2.25 -20.64
N PRO A 356 -0.89 -1.36 -19.73
CA PRO A 356 -1.20 0.06 -19.84
C PRO A 356 -0.77 0.63 -21.20
N ALA A 357 -1.61 1.45 -21.82
CA ALA A 357 -1.33 2.04 -23.14
C ALA A 357 0.05 2.74 -23.20
N ILE A 358 0.44 3.41 -22.12
CA ILE A 358 1.76 4.06 -21.99
C ILE A 358 2.91 3.06 -22.16
N ALA A 359 2.78 1.85 -21.63
CA ALA A 359 3.79 0.80 -21.76
C ALA A 359 3.84 0.26 -23.19
N VAL A 360 2.67 -0.02 -23.77
CA VAL A 360 2.55 -0.50 -25.16
C VAL A 360 3.14 0.52 -26.14
N ASP A 361 2.80 1.80 -25.98
CA ASP A 361 3.31 2.88 -26.81
C ASP A 361 4.83 3.04 -26.67
N ALA A 362 5.35 2.95 -25.43
CA ALA A 362 6.79 3.02 -25.19
C ALA A 362 7.55 1.88 -25.88
N LEU A 363 7.03 0.64 -25.79
CA LEU A 363 7.62 -0.54 -26.42
C LEU A 363 7.57 -0.45 -27.95
N ARG A 364 6.41 -0.10 -28.51
CA ARG A 364 6.15 -0.08 -29.95
C ARG A 364 6.97 0.97 -30.68
N HIS A 365 7.17 2.14 -30.06
CA HIS A 365 7.81 3.30 -30.67
C HIS A 365 9.26 3.51 -30.22
N ARG A 366 9.87 2.54 -29.53
CA ARG A 366 11.24 2.61 -28.98
C ARG A 366 12.32 2.93 -30.04
N TYR A 367 12.12 2.52 -31.29
CA TYR A 367 13.03 2.78 -32.40
C TYR A 367 12.62 3.97 -33.29
N GLU A 368 11.63 4.76 -32.87
CA GLU A 368 11.37 6.05 -33.49
C GLU A 368 12.54 6.99 -33.21
N ARG A 369 12.84 7.86 -34.19
CA ARG A 369 13.94 8.83 -34.08
C ARG A 369 13.37 10.21 -34.01
N PHE A 370 13.96 11.06 -33.19
CA PHE A 370 13.49 12.44 -33.01
C PHE A 370 13.43 13.25 -34.32
N ASP A 371 14.26 12.93 -35.31
CA ASP A 371 14.26 13.50 -36.66
C ASP A 371 13.22 12.89 -37.64
N GLY A 372 12.38 11.96 -37.19
CA GLY A 372 11.38 11.28 -38.02
C GLY A 372 11.93 10.22 -38.96
N LYS A 373 13.22 9.85 -38.88
CA LYS A 373 13.82 8.80 -39.72
C LYS A 373 13.72 7.39 -39.10
N GLY A 374 13.02 7.26 -37.99
CA GLY A 374 12.84 6.02 -37.25
C GLY A 374 11.79 5.10 -37.87
N PHE A 375 11.31 4.15 -37.07
CA PHE A 375 10.24 3.23 -37.44
C PHE A 375 9.51 2.77 -36.16
N PRO A 376 8.27 2.23 -36.25
CA PRO A 376 7.54 1.85 -37.48
C PRO A 376 6.83 2.98 -38.22
N GLU A 377 6.40 4.03 -37.53
CA GLU A 377 5.46 5.04 -38.02
C GLU A 377 6.15 6.33 -38.46
N ARG A 378 7.46 6.47 -38.20
CA ARG A 378 8.26 7.66 -38.55
C ARG A 378 7.78 8.90 -37.81
N LEU A 379 7.34 8.71 -36.57
CA LEU A 379 7.00 9.81 -35.67
C LEU A 379 8.22 10.69 -35.43
N SER A 380 8.01 11.98 -35.25
CA SER A 380 9.10 12.95 -35.08
C SER A 380 8.87 13.86 -33.88
N GLY A 381 9.95 14.35 -33.29
CA GLY A 381 9.91 15.27 -32.16
C GLY A 381 9.03 14.78 -31.01
N LYS A 382 8.03 15.58 -30.66
CA LYS A 382 7.12 15.32 -29.53
C LYS A 382 5.95 14.40 -29.86
N ASP A 383 5.75 14.06 -31.14
CA ASP A 383 4.74 13.09 -31.55
C ASP A 383 5.14 11.67 -31.15
N ILE A 384 6.43 11.44 -30.91
CA ILE A 384 6.94 10.22 -30.31
C ILE A 384 6.47 10.16 -28.84
N PRO A 385 5.81 9.06 -28.40
CA PRO A 385 5.40 8.88 -27.02
C PRO A 385 6.56 9.14 -26.06
N LEU A 386 6.30 9.89 -24.99
CA LEU A 386 7.36 10.28 -24.05
C LEU A 386 8.06 9.07 -23.44
N GLY A 387 7.33 7.99 -23.16
CA GLY A 387 7.90 6.75 -22.65
C GLY A 387 8.91 6.11 -23.61
N ALA A 388 8.65 6.14 -24.92
CA ALA A 388 9.60 5.65 -25.92
C ALA A 388 10.87 6.53 -25.99
N ARG A 389 10.70 7.86 -25.90
CA ARG A 389 11.83 8.81 -25.87
C ARG A 389 12.73 8.59 -24.65
N VAL A 390 12.13 8.38 -23.47
CA VAL A 390 12.87 8.08 -22.23
C VAL A 390 13.57 6.72 -22.33
N LEU A 391 12.82 5.67 -22.65
CA LEU A 391 13.32 4.31 -22.72
C LEU A 391 14.50 4.18 -23.69
N GLY A 392 14.38 4.73 -24.90
CA GLY A 392 15.42 4.58 -25.92
C GLY A 392 16.75 5.26 -25.57
N VAL A 393 16.72 6.38 -24.87
CA VAL A 393 17.93 7.06 -24.38
C VAL A 393 18.56 6.28 -23.22
N VAL A 394 17.75 5.87 -22.25
CA VAL A 394 18.22 5.18 -21.04
C VAL A 394 18.79 3.79 -21.35
N GLU A 395 18.14 3.05 -22.25
CA GLU A 395 18.63 1.75 -22.71
C GLU A 395 19.98 1.90 -23.42
N SER A 396 20.09 2.84 -24.37
CA SER A 396 21.33 3.12 -25.10
C SER A 396 22.49 3.46 -24.14
N TYR A 397 22.23 4.30 -23.14
CA TYR A 397 23.22 4.60 -22.09
C TYR A 397 23.60 3.36 -21.27
N THR A 398 22.62 2.55 -20.90
CA THR A 398 22.86 1.37 -20.06
C THR A 398 23.70 0.35 -20.83
N ASP A 399 23.41 0.12 -22.11
CA ASP A 399 24.20 -0.79 -22.95
C ASP A 399 25.66 -0.30 -23.12
N LEU A 400 25.86 1.00 -23.34
CA LEU A 400 27.20 1.61 -23.42
C LEU A 400 28.04 1.38 -22.15
N THR A 401 27.41 1.48 -20.98
CA THR A 401 28.13 1.35 -19.69
C THR A 401 28.24 -0.09 -19.19
N GLN A 402 27.38 -1.01 -19.65
CA GLN A 402 27.26 -2.36 -19.07
C GLN A 402 27.62 -3.49 -20.02
N SER A 403 27.68 -3.28 -21.33
CA SER A 403 27.97 -4.32 -22.31
C SER A 403 29.32 -4.11 -23.00
N THR A 404 30.00 -5.18 -23.38
CA THR A 404 31.14 -5.11 -24.31
C THR A 404 30.73 -5.31 -25.78
N GLU A 405 29.49 -5.75 -26.02
CA GLU A 405 28.92 -5.98 -27.36
C GLU A 405 28.18 -4.75 -27.93
N ASN A 406 28.20 -3.64 -27.19
CA ASN A 406 27.59 -2.37 -27.59
C ASN A 406 28.27 -1.77 -28.85
N ALA A 407 27.68 -0.69 -29.39
CA ALA A 407 28.19 0.01 -30.57
C ALA A 407 29.67 0.47 -30.50
N LEU A 408 30.22 0.68 -29.31
CA LEU A 408 31.62 1.09 -29.10
C LEU A 408 32.57 -0.09 -28.90
N GLY A 409 32.06 -1.32 -28.81
CA GLY A 409 32.83 -2.56 -28.64
C GLY A 409 33.57 -2.65 -27.29
N ARG A 410 33.23 -1.78 -26.33
CA ARG A 410 33.80 -1.75 -24.98
C ARG A 410 32.81 -1.12 -24.01
N ARG A 411 32.92 -1.48 -22.73
CA ARG A 411 32.27 -0.73 -21.66
C ARG A 411 32.94 0.63 -21.54
N VAL A 412 32.13 1.68 -21.43
CA VAL A 412 32.59 3.05 -21.25
C VAL A 412 32.11 3.64 -19.93
N THR A 413 32.75 4.70 -19.47
CA THR A 413 32.31 5.40 -18.25
C THR A 413 30.97 6.11 -18.47
N ALA A 414 30.31 6.53 -17.38
CA ALA A 414 29.07 7.31 -17.47
C ALA A 414 29.27 8.60 -18.28
N GLU A 415 30.43 9.26 -18.10
CA GLU A 415 30.80 10.48 -18.81
C GLU A 415 31.01 10.20 -20.30
N GLU A 416 31.81 9.18 -20.63
CA GLU A 416 32.03 8.75 -22.02
C GLU A 416 30.72 8.34 -22.72
N ALA A 417 29.81 7.66 -22.01
CA ALA A 417 28.50 7.29 -22.55
C ALA A 417 27.64 8.53 -22.84
N CYS A 418 27.59 9.50 -21.91
CA CYS A 418 26.86 10.75 -22.14
C CYS A 418 27.46 11.54 -23.32
N ASP A 419 28.78 11.60 -23.41
CA ASP A 419 29.48 12.26 -24.51
C ASP A 419 29.25 11.55 -25.86
N ALA A 420 29.09 10.22 -25.86
CA ALA A 420 28.72 9.47 -27.07
C ALA A 420 27.28 9.75 -27.53
N LEU A 421 26.35 9.98 -26.60
CA LEU A 421 24.94 10.28 -26.92
C LEU A 421 24.71 11.74 -27.31
N GLU A 422 25.53 12.67 -26.83
CA GLU A 422 25.40 14.12 -27.04
C GLU A 422 25.25 14.55 -28.52
N PRO A 423 26.05 14.03 -29.48
CA PRO A 423 25.94 14.40 -30.90
C PRO A 423 24.62 13.96 -31.56
N HIS A 424 23.88 13.06 -30.91
CA HIS A 424 22.65 12.48 -31.42
C HIS A 424 21.38 13.18 -30.89
N LYS A 425 21.53 14.23 -30.07
CA LYS A 425 20.43 15.10 -29.66
C LYS A 425 19.74 15.74 -30.86
N GLY A 426 18.42 15.74 -30.86
CA GLY A 426 17.60 16.33 -31.92
C GLY A 426 17.57 15.51 -33.21
N THR A 427 18.36 14.43 -33.30
CA THR A 427 18.35 13.48 -34.42
C THR A 427 17.81 12.14 -33.99
N SER A 428 18.62 11.29 -33.36
CA SER A 428 18.15 10.02 -32.82
C SER A 428 17.32 10.24 -31.55
N PHE A 429 17.74 11.16 -30.69
CA PHE A 429 17.24 11.27 -29.32
C PHE A 429 16.61 12.64 -29.03
N ASP A 430 15.67 12.65 -28.08
CA ASP A 430 15.13 13.89 -27.53
C ASP A 430 16.21 14.64 -26.74
N PRO A 431 16.55 15.89 -27.11
CA PRO A 431 17.54 16.70 -26.40
C PRO A 431 17.30 16.77 -24.89
N ALA A 432 16.04 16.99 -24.48
CA ALA A 432 15.70 17.20 -23.07
C ALA A 432 15.92 15.92 -22.24
N VAL A 433 15.65 14.74 -22.82
CA VAL A 433 15.86 13.47 -22.12
C VAL A 433 17.35 13.19 -21.94
N VAL A 434 18.18 13.46 -22.96
CA VAL A 434 19.64 13.30 -22.86
C VAL A 434 20.22 14.25 -21.81
N ASP A 435 19.74 15.50 -21.73
CA ASP A 435 20.13 16.45 -20.69
C ASP A 435 19.79 15.95 -19.28
N TRP A 436 18.57 15.47 -19.07
CA TRP A 436 18.14 14.93 -17.78
C TRP A 436 18.93 13.69 -17.39
N LEU A 437 19.17 12.78 -18.33
CA LEU A 437 20.00 11.60 -18.10
C LEU A 437 21.39 12.02 -17.64
N ARG A 438 22.05 12.94 -18.37
CA ARG A 438 23.40 13.42 -18.04
C ARG A 438 23.48 13.97 -16.61
N HIS A 439 22.51 14.80 -16.22
CA HIS A 439 22.43 15.35 -14.86
C HIS A 439 22.29 14.25 -13.80
N ILE A 440 21.39 13.27 -14.03
CA ILE A 440 21.15 12.17 -13.09
C ILE A 440 22.40 11.29 -12.93
N VAL A 441 23.08 10.95 -14.02
CA VAL A 441 24.18 9.96 -13.97
C VAL A 441 25.53 10.58 -13.61
N LEU A 442 25.75 11.88 -13.88
CA LEU A 442 27.01 12.56 -13.57
C LEU A 442 26.95 13.39 -12.29
N ASP A 443 25.85 14.09 -12.02
CA ASP A 443 25.77 14.96 -10.84
C ASP A 443 25.23 14.19 -9.62
N ASP A 444 24.04 13.58 -9.73
CA ASP A 444 23.45 12.78 -8.65
C ASP A 444 24.17 11.43 -8.48
N GLY A 445 24.61 10.82 -9.59
CA GLY A 445 25.40 9.58 -9.60
C GLY A 445 26.75 9.72 -8.91
N MET A 446 27.42 10.87 -9.06
CA MET A 446 28.67 11.14 -8.35
C MET A 446 28.44 11.40 -6.87
N GLN A 447 27.35 12.07 -6.47
CA GLN A 447 26.97 12.18 -5.05
C GLN A 447 26.63 10.82 -4.43
N ALA A 448 25.87 9.97 -5.11
CA ALA A 448 25.51 8.63 -4.64
C ALA A 448 26.73 7.70 -4.57
N GLN A 449 27.61 7.70 -5.58
CA GLN A 449 28.84 6.90 -5.58
C GLN A 449 29.86 7.37 -4.54
N ILE A 450 29.98 8.68 -4.29
CA ILE A 450 30.81 9.20 -3.19
C ILE A 450 30.27 8.74 -1.83
N LEU A 451 28.94 8.63 -1.69
CA LEU A 451 28.28 8.15 -0.47
C LEU A 451 28.26 6.62 -0.32
N SER A 452 28.33 5.86 -1.43
CA SER A 452 28.19 4.39 -1.45
C SER A 452 29.47 3.59 -1.70
N ALA A 453 30.49 4.14 -2.39
CA ALA A 453 31.72 3.43 -2.75
C ALA A 453 32.64 3.03 -1.58
N ARG A 454 32.14 3.12 -0.33
CA ARG A 454 32.82 2.67 0.88
C ARG A 454 31.91 1.87 1.82
N ASN A 455 30.66 1.59 1.44
CA ASN A 455 29.70 1.02 2.37
C ASN A 455 29.72 -0.51 2.33
N ARG A 456 29.89 -1.16 3.48
CA ARG A 456 29.91 -2.62 3.61
C ARG A 456 28.68 -3.09 4.38
N ALA A 457 27.97 -4.07 3.84
CA ALA A 457 26.77 -4.64 4.46
C ALA A 457 27.04 -6.08 4.90
N LEU A 458 26.65 -6.42 6.13
CA LEU A 458 26.64 -7.81 6.62
C LEU A 458 25.20 -8.31 6.66
N ILE A 459 24.91 -9.35 5.88
CA ILE A 459 23.60 -10.01 5.84
C ILE A 459 23.69 -11.29 6.66
N VAL A 460 22.78 -11.46 7.62
CA VAL A 460 22.74 -12.59 8.56
C VAL A 460 21.40 -13.29 8.47
N ASP A 461 21.30 -14.34 7.67
CA ASP A 461 20.06 -15.07 7.45
C ASP A 461 20.38 -16.53 7.09
N PRO A 462 19.69 -17.53 7.67
CA PRO A 462 19.93 -18.94 7.38
C PRO A 462 19.55 -19.35 5.95
N ASP A 463 18.68 -18.60 5.27
CA ASP A 463 18.14 -18.96 3.96
C ASP A 463 19.09 -18.53 2.80
N PRO A 464 19.68 -19.49 2.06
CA PRO A 464 20.59 -19.18 0.95
C PRO A 464 19.88 -18.53 -0.25
N GLU A 465 18.59 -18.77 -0.46
CA GLU A 465 17.83 -18.20 -1.59
C GLU A 465 17.51 -16.73 -1.30
N GLU A 466 17.08 -16.41 -0.08
CA GLU A 466 16.77 -15.02 0.30
C GLU A 466 18.03 -14.16 0.37
N THR A 467 19.14 -14.70 0.91
CA THR A 467 20.42 -13.99 0.98
C THR A 467 20.99 -13.69 -0.40
N ALA A 468 20.85 -14.60 -1.38
CA ALA A 468 21.32 -14.36 -2.74
C ALA A 468 20.60 -13.19 -3.43
N VAL A 469 19.29 -13.05 -3.20
CA VAL A 469 18.50 -11.93 -3.75
C VAL A 469 18.92 -10.61 -3.10
N LEU A 470 19.11 -10.58 -1.78
CA LEU A 470 19.57 -9.39 -1.07
C LEU A 470 20.99 -9.01 -1.50
N GLU A 471 21.91 -9.97 -1.62
CA GLU A 471 23.29 -9.75 -2.07
C GLU A 471 23.32 -9.04 -3.43
N VAL A 472 22.57 -9.55 -4.42
CA VAL A 472 22.48 -8.95 -5.75
C VAL A 472 21.96 -7.51 -5.68
N GLN A 473 20.96 -7.25 -4.84
CA GLN A 473 20.38 -5.89 -4.72
C GLN A 473 21.32 -4.91 -4.00
N PHE A 474 21.97 -5.33 -2.91
CA PHE A 474 22.96 -4.50 -2.22
C PHE A 474 24.17 -4.23 -3.12
N ALA A 475 24.71 -5.25 -3.80
CA ALA A 475 25.82 -5.09 -4.75
C ALA A 475 25.44 -4.18 -5.92
N GLY A 476 24.20 -4.25 -6.42
CA GLY A 476 23.67 -3.36 -7.45
C GLY A 476 23.61 -1.87 -7.05
N GLN A 477 23.66 -1.57 -5.74
CA GLN A 477 23.77 -0.21 -5.19
C GLN A 477 25.21 0.17 -4.78
N GLY A 478 26.19 -0.70 -5.08
CA GLY A 478 27.61 -0.45 -4.83
C GLY A 478 28.09 -0.82 -3.42
N TYR A 479 27.33 -1.63 -2.68
CA TYR A 479 27.78 -2.17 -1.40
C TYR A 479 28.73 -3.36 -1.60
N GLU A 480 29.73 -3.48 -0.72
CA GLU A 480 30.43 -4.75 -0.52
C GLU A 480 29.64 -5.59 0.49
N VAL A 481 29.29 -6.83 0.13
CA VAL A 481 28.36 -7.65 0.92
C VAL A 481 29.11 -8.86 1.49
N ALA A 482 28.96 -9.09 2.78
CA ALA A 482 29.31 -10.35 3.44
C ALA A 482 28.04 -11.05 3.91
N ILE A 483 28.00 -12.38 3.80
CA ILE A 483 26.85 -13.19 4.20
C ILE A 483 27.28 -14.17 5.28
N GLU A 484 26.54 -14.19 6.37
CA GLU A 484 26.67 -15.16 7.45
C GLU A 484 25.31 -15.80 7.75
N ARG A 485 25.32 -17.00 8.34
CA ARG A 485 24.08 -17.77 8.58
C ARG A 485 23.78 -18.00 10.06
N SER A 486 24.67 -17.52 10.92
CA SER A 486 24.65 -17.77 12.34
C SER A 486 25.14 -16.54 13.11
N VAL A 487 24.73 -16.43 14.36
CA VAL A 487 25.14 -15.36 15.26
C VAL A 487 26.65 -15.40 15.47
N GLU A 488 27.21 -16.59 15.72
CA GLU A 488 28.66 -16.76 15.91
C GLU A 488 29.45 -16.39 14.64
N GLY A 489 28.91 -16.68 13.45
CA GLY A 489 29.48 -16.27 12.18
C GLY A 489 29.51 -14.75 12.03
N ALA A 490 28.37 -14.12 12.25
CA ALA A 490 28.23 -12.67 12.19
C ALA A 490 29.17 -11.93 13.15
N LEU A 491 29.33 -12.44 14.39
CA LEU A 491 30.24 -11.84 15.37
C LEU A 491 31.71 -11.94 14.94
N ARG A 492 32.14 -13.07 14.36
CA ARG A 492 33.50 -13.19 13.81
C ARG A 492 33.77 -12.18 12.70
N CYS A 493 32.80 -11.95 11.82
CA CYS A 493 32.91 -10.92 10.78
C CYS A 493 33.03 -9.53 11.40
N LEU A 494 32.17 -9.20 12.37
CA LEU A 494 32.18 -7.89 13.05
C LEU A 494 33.44 -7.63 13.88
N ASP A 495 34.12 -8.68 14.34
CA ASP A 495 35.41 -8.57 15.03
C ASP A 495 36.59 -8.41 14.05
N ALA A 496 36.50 -9.04 12.88
CA ALA A 496 37.55 -8.99 11.85
C ALA A 496 37.50 -7.70 11.03
N GLU A 497 36.30 -7.17 10.81
CA GLU A 497 36.03 -6.16 9.79
C GLU A 497 34.94 -5.18 10.20
N THR A 498 34.98 -3.98 9.61
CA THR A 498 33.96 -2.95 9.83
C THR A 498 32.86 -3.01 8.79
N TYR A 499 31.62 -2.79 9.24
CA TYR A 499 30.42 -2.74 8.41
C TYR A 499 29.62 -1.47 8.72
N ASP A 500 28.89 -0.97 7.72
CA ASP A 500 28.03 0.21 7.85
C ASP A 500 26.60 -0.15 8.25
N VAL A 501 26.17 -1.38 7.96
CA VAL A 501 24.86 -1.90 8.36
C VAL A 501 24.90 -3.42 8.53
N VAL A 502 24.15 -3.92 9.51
CA VAL A 502 23.85 -5.35 9.65
C VAL A 502 22.36 -5.56 9.36
N VAL A 503 22.05 -6.49 8.46
CA VAL A 503 20.69 -6.92 8.14
C VAL A 503 20.53 -8.34 8.65
N SER A 504 19.72 -8.55 9.68
CA SER A 504 19.61 -9.86 10.35
C SER A 504 18.20 -10.40 10.33
N GLU A 505 18.05 -11.70 10.12
CA GLU A 505 16.85 -12.45 10.51
C GLU A 505 16.83 -12.62 12.04
N VAL A 506 15.62 -12.72 12.60
CA VAL A 506 15.39 -12.98 14.03
C VAL A 506 15.67 -14.44 14.37
N HIS A 507 15.31 -15.37 13.50
CA HIS A 507 15.56 -16.80 13.70
C HIS A 507 16.81 -17.24 12.94
N LEU A 508 17.89 -17.55 13.66
CA LEU A 508 19.18 -17.95 13.09
C LEU A 508 19.53 -19.39 13.46
N ALA A 509 20.49 -20.00 12.75
CA ALA A 509 20.82 -21.42 12.91
C ALA A 509 21.29 -21.81 14.33
N ASP A 510 21.91 -20.89 15.06
CA ASP A 510 22.52 -21.09 16.38
C ASP A 510 21.88 -20.24 17.49
N GLY A 511 20.76 -19.56 17.21
CA GLY A 511 20.08 -18.74 18.20
C GLY A 511 19.15 -17.68 17.63
N GLN A 512 18.95 -16.60 18.39
CA GLN A 512 18.07 -15.50 18.03
C GLN A 512 18.89 -14.29 17.59
N GLY A 513 18.50 -13.61 16.51
CA GLY A 513 19.11 -12.36 16.03
C GLY A 513 19.06 -11.24 17.06
N PHE A 514 18.13 -11.28 18.02
CA PHE A 514 18.14 -10.40 19.18
C PHE A 514 19.40 -10.55 20.05
N ASP A 515 19.96 -11.76 20.14
CA ASP A 515 21.22 -11.99 20.86
C ASP A 515 22.40 -11.37 20.13
N LEU A 516 22.41 -11.41 18.79
CA LEU A 516 23.39 -10.70 17.97
C LEU A 516 23.33 -9.19 18.25
N LEU A 517 22.12 -8.60 18.22
CA LEU A 517 21.94 -7.18 18.53
C LEU A 517 22.42 -6.84 19.94
N ARG A 518 22.05 -7.63 20.95
CA ARG A 518 22.48 -7.42 22.34
C ARG A 518 24.01 -7.41 22.44
N ARG A 519 24.69 -8.39 21.83
CA ARG A 519 26.16 -8.50 21.84
C ARG A 519 26.83 -7.34 21.11
N ILE A 520 26.28 -6.89 19.98
CA ILE A 520 26.74 -5.68 19.28
C ILE A 520 26.62 -4.44 20.19
N ARG A 521 25.53 -4.33 20.97
CA ARG A 521 25.29 -3.18 21.86
C ARG A 521 26.14 -3.20 23.13
N GLU A 522 26.48 -4.38 23.62
CA GLU A 522 27.41 -4.60 24.76
C GLU A 522 28.88 -4.37 24.36
N SER A 523 29.21 -4.49 23.07
CA SER A 523 30.55 -4.23 22.55
C SER A 523 30.91 -2.74 22.63
N ALA A 524 32.10 -2.43 23.15
CA ALA A 524 32.64 -1.08 23.20
C ALA A 524 33.17 -0.60 21.82
N HIS A 525 33.48 -1.54 20.93
CA HIS A 525 34.24 -1.28 19.69
C HIS A 525 33.38 -1.40 18.43
N VAL A 526 32.32 -2.20 18.47
CA VAL A 526 31.41 -2.39 17.32
C VAL A 526 30.27 -1.38 17.40
N LYS A 527 30.22 -0.41 16.48
CA LYS A 527 29.19 0.65 16.43
C LYS A 527 28.45 0.64 15.09
N VAL A 528 27.88 -0.50 14.75
CA VAL A 528 27.09 -0.68 13.53
C VAL A 528 25.58 -0.65 13.85
N PRO A 529 24.76 0.05 13.06
CA PRO A 529 23.31 -0.10 13.13
C PRO A 529 22.90 -1.47 12.60
N LEU A 530 21.95 -2.11 13.29
CA LEU A 530 21.39 -3.40 12.88
C LEU A 530 19.90 -3.23 12.65
N MET A 531 19.41 -3.70 11.51
CA MET A 531 17.99 -3.80 11.20
C MET A 531 17.58 -5.26 11.10
N PHE A 532 16.33 -5.55 11.46
CA PHE A 532 15.76 -6.89 11.32
C PHE A 532 14.95 -7.03 10.03
N VAL A 533 15.08 -8.17 9.36
CA VAL A 533 14.20 -8.59 8.25
C VAL A 533 13.69 -9.97 8.62
N THR A 534 12.41 -10.10 8.99
CA THR A 534 11.89 -11.33 9.59
C THR A 534 10.48 -11.69 9.19
N SER A 535 10.17 -12.98 9.11
CA SER A 535 8.80 -13.49 8.94
C SER A 535 7.93 -13.39 10.21
N GLU A 536 8.52 -13.04 11.36
CA GLU A 536 7.81 -12.95 12.62
C GLU A 536 6.94 -11.68 12.70
N ARG A 537 5.63 -11.88 12.86
CA ARG A 537 4.61 -10.80 12.93
C ARG A 537 4.16 -10.47 14.35
N ALA A 538 4.72 -11.13 15.36
CA ALA A 538 4.29 -10.95 16.74
C ALA A 538 4.74 -9.57 17.26
N GLN A 539 3.80 -8.77 17.75
CA GLN A 539 4.07 -7.43 18.31
C GLN A 539 5.13 -7.46 19.42
N SER A 540 5.21 -8.56 20.18
CA SER A 540 6.23 -8.78 21.22
C SER A 540 7.67 -8.76 20.70
N SER A 541 7.88 -9.20 19.47
CA SER A 541 9.21 -9.39 18.87
C SER A 541 9.70 -8.10 18.20
N VAL A 542 8.78 -7.32 17.62
CA VAL A 542 9.03 -5.94 17.19
C VAL A 542 9.40 -5.07 18.39
N ASN A 543 8.59 -5.13 19.46
CA ASN A 543 8.84 -4.37 20.70
C ASN A 543 10.21 -4.71 21.31
N ARG A 544 10.58 -5.99 21.34
CA ARG A 544 11.88 -6.45 21.84
C ARG A 544 13.05 -5.98 20.98
N GLY A 545 12.89 -5.94 19.66
CA GLY A 545 13.89 -5.38 18.75
C GLY A 545 14.13 -3.88 19.00
N LEU A 546 13.05 -3.12 19.22
CA LEU A 546 13.11 -1.70 19.53
C LEU A 546 13.71 -1.43 20.92
N GLU A 547 13.35 -2.20 21.94
CA GLU A 547 13.94 -2.12 23.29
C GLU A 547 15.45 -2.35 23.31
N LEU A 548 15.93 -3.28 22.46
CA LEU A 548 17.35 -3.58 22.29
C LEU A 548 18.09 -2.58 21.39
N GLY A 549 17.37 -1.61 20.81
CA GLY A 549 17.93 -0.55 19.98
C GLY A 549 18.28 -1.02 18.57
N ALA A 550 17.43 -1.84 17.95
CA ALA A 550 17.44 -2.05 16.51
C ALA A 550 17.21 -0.72 15.78
N ALA A 551 17.87 -0.53 14.64
CA ALA A 551 17.78 0.70 13.86
C ALA A 551 16.52 0.75 13.00
N ASP A 552 16.03 -0.40 12.54
CA ASP A 552 14.77 -0.54 11.78
C ASP A 552 14.31 -2.00 11.88
N TYR A 553 13.05 -2.25 11.52
CA TYR A 553 12.43 -3.57 11.50
C TYR A 553 11.59 -3.73 10.22
N VAL A 554 11.75 -4.86 9.53
CA VAL A 554 11.07 -5.17 8.27
C VAL A 554 10.44 -6.54 8.39
N VAL A 555 9.13 -6.61 8.13
CA VAL A 555 8.36 -7.85 8.21
C VAL A 555 8.28 -8.49 6.83
N LYS A 556 8.64 -9.77 6.71
CA LYS A 556 8.52 -10.58 5.49
C LYS A 556 7.04 -10.94 5.23
N PRO A 557 6.59 -10.97 3.95
CA PRO A 557 7.38 -10.74 2.75
C PRO A 557 7.61 -9.25 2.49
N ALA A 558 8.88 -8.86 2.33
CA ALA A 558 9.28 -7.51 1.92
C ALA A 558 10.26 -7.63 0.76
N SER A 559 10.18 -6.72 -0.21
CA SER A 559 11.08 -6.78 -1.35
C SER A 559 12.51 -6.40 -0.97
N ALA A 560 13.48 -7.01 -1.63
CA ALA A 560 14.90 -6.72 -1.42
C ALA A 560 15.23 -5.24 -1.69
N ALA A 561 14.50 -4.59 -2.60
CA ALA A 561 14.63 -3.15 -2.86
C ALA A 561 14.25 -2.29 -1.64
N VAL A 562 13.15 -2.64 -0.94
CA VAL A 562 12.73 -1.96 0.30
C VAL A 562 13.76 -2.13 1.41
N VAL A 563 14.33 -3.33 1.54
CA VAL A 563 15.39 -3.62 2.53
C VAL A 563 16.62 -2.75 2.28
N VAL A 564 17.08 -2.65 1.03
CA VAL A 564 18.25 -1.82 0.66
C VAL A 564 17.98 -0.33 0.85
N ALA A 565 16.77 0.15 0.53
CA ALA A 565 16.37 1.54 0.74
C ALA A 565 16.37 1.92 2.23
N LYS A 566 15.81 1.04 3.09
CA LYS A 566 15.84 1.20 4.54
C LYS A 566 17.25 1.16 5.10
N ALA A 567 18.08 0.23 4.65
CA ALA A 567 19.49 0.15 5.04
C ALA A 567 20.26 1.45 4.68
N SER A 568 20.04 1.99 3.48
CA SER A 568 20.65 3.25 3.05
C SER A 568 20.26 4.42 3.94
N ARG A 569 18.98 4.50 4.33
CA ARG A 569 18.46 5.51 5.27
C ARG A 569 19.08 5.37 6.66
N VAL A 570 19.11 4.14 7.20
CA VAL A 570 19.71 3.84 8.50
C VAL A 570 21.18 4.27 8.56
N ILE A 571 21.95 4.04 7.48
CA ILE A 571 23.35 4.48 7.38
C ILE A 571 23.44 6.01 7.39
N ALA A 572 22.61 6.70 6.60
CA ALA A 572 22.59 8.17 6.57
C ALA A 572 22.25 8.79 7.93
N ASP A 573 21.26 8.22 8.62
CA ASP A 573 20.84 8.65 9.97
C ASP A 573 21.94 8.39 11.01
N SER A 574 22.71 7.30 10.87
CA SER A 574 23.83 6.99 11.77
C SER A 574 25.02 7.94 11.61
N ARG A 575 25.26 8.48 10.40
CA ARG A 575 26.38 9.39 10.09
C ARG A 575 26.12 10.84 10.48
N THR A 576 24.86 11.24 10.58
CA THR A 576 24.44 12.61 10.93
C THR A 576 24.27 12.82 12.45
N LYS A 577 24.08 11.75 13.23
CA LYS A 577 23.98 11.81 14.70
C LYS A 577 25.38 11.83 15.36
N LYS A 578 25.65 12.84 16.20
CA LYS A 578 26.88 12.92 17.03
C LYS A 578 26.97 11.68 17.96
N PRO A 579 28.18 11.20 18.33
CA PRO A 579 28.37 9.95 19.10
C PRO A 579 27.92 10.01 20.58
N GLY A 580 27.20 11.04 20.99
CA GLY A 580 26.67 11.22 22.34
C GLY A 580 25.19 11.55 22.26
N GLY A 581 24.35 10.66 22.78
CA GLY A 581 22.91 10.83 22.90
C GLY A 581 22.09 9.79 22.14
N ARG A 582 22.06 8.55 22.65
CA ARG A 582 21.17 7.47 22.18
C ARG A 582 19.70 7.76 22.54
N GLY A 583 18.98 8.36 21.61
CA GLY A 583 17.53 8.57 21.69
C GLY A 583 16.70 7.52 20.95
N VAL A 584 15.52 7.20 21.49
CA VAL A 584 14.46 6.41 20.83
C VAL A 584 13.53 7.38 20.10
N SER A 585 13.28 7.18 18.82
CA SER A 585 12.34 8.01 18.03
C SER A 585 11.39 7.12 17.23
N GLY A 586 10.13 7.52 17.09
CA GLY A 586 9.12 6.72 16.38
C GLY A 586 7.80 7.47 16.20
N SER A 587 6.83 6.80 15.57
CA SER A 587 5.48 7.34 15.37
C SER A 587 4.50 6.83 16.43
N LEU A 588 3.63 7.71 16.92
CA LEU A 588 2.50 7.37 17.79
C LEU A 588 1.43 6.51 17.10
N GLN A 589 1.45 6.45 15.76
CA GLN A 589 0.59 5.53 15.00
C GLN A 589 1.10 4.08 15.06
N GLU A 590 2.41 3.89 15.26
CA GLU A 590 3.04 2.57 15.37
C GLU A 590 3.11 2.08 16.82
N MET A 591 3.13 3.00 17.80
CA MET A 591 3.21 2.68 19.22
C MET A 591 2.52 3.75 20.07
N SER A 592 1.61 3.35 20.98
CA SER A 592 0.86 4.31 21.79
C SER A 592 1.77 5.02 22.81
N LEU A 593 1.46 6.28 23.13
CA LEU A 593 2.25 7.03 24.09
C LEU A 593 2.28 6.41 25.51
N PRO A 594 1.19 5.81 26.04
CA PRO A 594 1.25 5.00 27.25
C PRO A 594 2.29 3.89 27.19
N ASP A 595 2.40 3.19 26.05
CA ASP A 595 3.38 2.11 25.86
C ASP A 595 4.81 2.66 25.83
N VAL A 596 5.03 3.78 25.11
CA VAL A 596 6.33 4.47 25.12
C VAL A 596 6.73 4.87 26.54
N ILE A 597 5.80 5.45 27.31
CA ILE A 597 6.05 5.85 28.71
C ILE A 597 6.32 4.63 29.60
N GLN A 598 5.62 3.51 29.41
CA GLN A 598 5.87 2.27 30.15
C GLN A 598 7.24 1.68 29.81
N ILE A 599 7.63 1.65 28.54
CA ILE A 599 8.93 1.15 28.08
C ILE A 599 10.05 1.98 28.72
N LEU A 600 9.94 3.31 28.68
CA LEU A 600 10.91 4.21 29.29
C LEU A 600 10.95 4.06 30.81
N GLY A 601 9.79 3.89 31.45
CA GLY A 601 9.65 3.66 32.88
C GLY A 601 10.30 2.36 33.34
N ASN A 602 9.95 1.25 32.70
CA ASN A 602 10.48 -0.09 33.00
C ASN A 602 11.98 -0.18 32.72
N GLY A 603 12.44 0.49 31.65
CA GLY A 603 13.85 0.60 31.30
C GLY A 603 14.66 1.57 32.17
N ARG A 604 14.05 2.17 33.21
CA ARG A 604 14.63 3.19 34.10
C ARG A 604 15.37 4.30 33.34
N LYS A 605 14.81 4.73 32.20
CA LYS A 605 15.46 5.72 31.34
C LYS A 605 15.32 7.11 31.94
N SER A 606 16.34 7.93 31.70
CA SER A 606 16.35 9.36 32.04
C SER A 606 16.55 10.17 30.77
N GLY A 607 15.86 11.30 30.64
CA GLY A 607 15.90 12.14 29.45
C GLY A 607 14.58 12.85 29.18
N ARG A 608 14.56 13.68 28.13
CA ARG A 608 13.37 14.41 27.71
C ARG A 608 12.69 13.70 26.54
N LEU A 609 11.48 13.21 26.75
CA LEU A 609 10.62 12.71 25.68
C LEU A 609 9.82 13.87 25.08
N LYS A 610 10.10 14.20 23.83
CA LYS A 610 9.35 15.15 23.02
C LYS A 610 8.27 14.41 22.26
N VAL A 611 7.09 15.01 22.17
CA VAL A 611 5.93 14.46 21.48
C VAL A 611 5.30 15.57 20.64
N SER A 612 5.02 15.34 19.37
CA SER A 612 4.41 16.36 18.51
C SER A 612 3.52 15.78 17.43
N ASN A 613 2.41 16.46 17.08
CA ASN A 613 1.52 16.05 15.99
C ASN A 613 1.42 17.11 14.87
N GLY A 614 2.52 17.84 14.66
CA GLY A 614 2.61 18.98 13.75
C GLY A 614 1.94 20.27 14.26
N THR A 615 0.92 20.17 15.13
CA THR A 615 0.17 21.33 15.65
C THR A 615 0.38 21.52 17.16
N LEU A 616 0.35 20.42 17.91
CA LEU A 616 0.55 20.39 19.36
C LEU A 616 1.93 19.80 19.67
N ARG A 617 2.56 20.31 20.73
CA ARG A 617 3.87 19.87 21.20
C ARG A 617 3.82 19.65 22.71
N GLY A 618 4.35 18.51 23.13
CA GLY A 618 4.45 18.10 24.51
C GLY A 618 5.87 17.65 24.85
N GLU A 619 6.26 17.86 26.10
CA GLU A 619 7.53 17.38 26.63
C GLU A 619 7.29 16.66 27.97
N LEU A 620 7.92 15.52 28.15
CA LEU A 620 7.92 14.73 29.39
C LEU A 620 9.38 14.55 29.84
N MET A 621 9.68 14.89 31.09
CA MET A 621 11.01 14.79 31.66
C MET A 621 11.10 13.54 32.54
N PHE A 622 11.94 12.59 32.13
CA PHE A 622 12.17 11.35 32.85
C PHE A 622 13.47 11.38 33.65
N GLN A 623 13.43 10.82 34.85
CA GLN A 623 14.60 10.51 35.65
C GLN A 623 14.42 9.14 36.33
N GLU A 624 15.33 8.21 36.05
CA GLU A 624 15.31 6.82 36.54
C GLU A 624 13.97 6.08 36.28
N GLY A 625 13.29 6.41 35.19
CA GLY A 625 11.99 5.83 34.81
C GLY A 625 10.76 6.52 35.43
N LEU A 626 10.96 7.55 36.25
CA LEU A 626 9.89 8.38 36.80
C LEU A 626 9.71 9.66 35.99
N ILE A 627 8.47 10.10 35.81
CA ILE A 627 8.17 11.40 35.19
C ILE A 627 8.24 12.47 36.28
N HIS A 628 9.25 13.33 36.21
CA HIS A 628 9.49 14.40 37.20
C HIS A 628 8.86 15.73 36.79
N ASP A 629 8.75 16.01 35.50
CA ASP A 629 8.12 17.22 34.96
C ASP A 629 7.50 16.96 33.59
N ALA A 630 6.54 17.79 33.20
CA ALA A 630 5.88 17.71 31.91
C ALA A 630 5.34 19.08 31.46
N ARG A 631 5.31 19.33 30.16
CA ARG A 631 4.80 20.58 29.55
C ARG A 631 3.97 20.30 28.31
N PHE A 632 2.79 20.93 28.22
CA PHE A 632 1.90 20.78 27.08
C PHE A 632 1.06 22.04 26.86
N GLY A 633 1.43 22.87 25.89
CA GLY A 633 0.86 24.21 25.75
C GLY A 633 1.07 25.03 27.02
N ASP A 634 -0.02 25.53 27.62
CA ASP A 634 -0.01 26.28 28.87
C ASP A 634 -0.06 25.38 30.13
N LEU A 635 -0.18 24.06 29.96
CA LEU A 635 -0.24 23.10 31.07
C LEU A 635 1.16 22.67 31.52
N GLY A 636 1.33 22.46 32.82
CA GLY A 636 2.57 21.95 33.44
C GLY A 636 2.30 20.83 34.46
N GLY A 637 3.32 20.03 34.77
CA GLY A 637 3.24 18.95 35.76
C GLY A 637 2.27 17.82 35.35
N ALA A 638 1.58 17.20 36.31
CA ALA A 638 0.72 16.05 36.06
C ALA A 638 -0.39 16.33 35.02
N GLU A 639 -0.95 17.54 35.00
CA GLU A 639 -1.98 17.93 34.02
C GLU A 639 -1.44 18.00 32.59
N ALA A 640 -0.17 18.35 32.42
CA ALA A 640 0.49 18.25 31.12
C ALA A 640 0.65 16.79 30.67
N VAL A 641 0.99 15.87 31.60
CA VAL A 641 1.06 14.43 31.28
C VAL A 641 -0.27 13.92 30.75
N TYR A 642 -1.38 14.27 31.40
CA TYR A 642 -2.72 13.87 30.95
C TYR A 642 -3.11 14.49 29.61
N GLY A 643 -2.72 15.74 29.35
CA GLY A 643 -2.92 16.39 28.06
C GLY A 643 -2.12 15.72 26.93
N ILE A 644 -0.86 15.37 27.20
CA ILE A 644 0.04 14.71 26.25
C ILE A 644 -0.45 13.30 25.91
N LEU A 645 -0.95 12.55 26.90
CA LEU A 645 -1.50 11.20 26.72
C LEU A 645 -2.79 11.16 25.86
N ARG A 646 -3.40 12.30 25.55
CA ARG A 646 -4.52 12.41 24.60
C ARG A 646 -4.05 12.39 23.14
N LEU A 647 -2.75 12.56 22.88
CA LEU A 647 -2.19 12.51 21.54
C LEU A 647 -2.18 11.05 21.05
N VAL A 648 -2.99 10.77 20.04
CA VAL A 648 -3.11 9.43 19.43
C VAL A 648 -2.33 9.34 18.10
N GLU A 649 -1.93 10.49 17.56
CA GLU A 649 -1.18 10.62 16.31
C GLU A 649 -0.07 11.65 16.50
N GLY A 650 1.06 11.45 15.83
CA GLY A 650 2.23 12.32 15.92
C GLY A 650 3.53 11.54 16.00
N ASP A 651 4.64 12.25 16.09
CA ASP A 651 5.99 11.71 16.25
C ASP A 651 6.47 11.92 17.69
N PHE A 652 7.29 11.00 18.19
CA PHE A 652 7.98 11.14 19.46
C PHE A 652 9.49 10.95 19.32
N GLU A 653 10.24 11.64 20.17
CA GLU A 653 11.70 11.56 20.21
C GLU A 653 12.18 11.69 21.66
N LEU A 654 12.95 10.72 22.14
CA LEU A 654 13.63 10.76 23.42
C LEU A 654 15.02 11.38 23.25
N GLU A 655 15.24 12.52 23.89
CA GLU A 655 16.55 13.14 24.04
C GLU A 655 17.19 12.72 25.37
N PRO A 656 18.18 11.82 25.36
CA PRO A 656 18.97 11.53 26.56
C PRO A 656 19.79 12.76 26.99
N ASP A 657 20.22 12.79 28.25
CA ASP A 657 21.07 13.82 28.86
C ASP A 657 20.38 15.16 29.20
N THR A 658 19.07 15.28 28.99
CA THR A 658 18.28 16.40 29.53
C THR A 658 17.62 15.96 30.84
N MET A 659 18.13 16.44 31.98
CA MET A 659 17.61 16.09 33.31
C MET A 659 16.62 17.15 33.84
N PRO A 660 15.57 16.73 34.55
CA PRO A 660 14.68 17.66 35.26
C PRO A 660 15.44 18.40 36.38
N VAL A 661 15.11 19.67 36.61
CA VAL A 661 15.73 20.48 37.68
C VAL A 661 15.15 20.12 39.05
N GLU A 662 13.86 19.81 39.11
CA GLU A 662 13.12 19.40 40.30
C GLU A 662 12.06 18.34 39.92
N ASP A 663 11.64 17.52 40.90
CA ASP A 663 10.47 16.65 40.77
C ASP A 663 9.20 17.44 41.12
N VAL A 664 8.53 17.95 40.09
CA VAL A 664 7.32 18.79 40.19
C VAL A 664 6.07 17.94 40.27
N ILE A 665 6.13 16.68 39.84
CA ILE A 665 4.97 15.78 39.75
C ILE A 665 4.84 14.94 41.03
N GLY A 666 5.92 14.34 41.54
CA GLY A 666 5.93 13.59 42.80
C GLY A 666 5.02 12.36 42.84
N ILE A 667 4.48 11.92 41.69
CA ILE A 667 3.55 10.80 41.55
C ILE A 667 4.23 9.70 40.73
N PRO A 668 4.19 8.42 41.17
CA PRO A 668 4.75 7.32 40.39
C PRO A 668 4.12 7.21 38.99
N THR A 669 4.94 6.92 37.98
CA THR A 669 4.52 6.85 36.57
C THR A 669 3.29 5.96 36.33
N HIS A 670 3.18 4.83 37.02
CA HIS A 670 2.03 3.93 36.89
C HIS A 670 0.72 4.54 37.44
N HIS A 671 0.79 5.34 38.51
CA HIS A 671 -0.37 6.08 39.02
C HIS A 671 -0.81 7.18 38.04
N LEU A 672 0.15 7.88 37.43
CA LEU A 672 -0.14 8.85 36.37
C LEU A 672 -0.85 8.19 35.18
N LEU A 673 -0.36 7.02 34.73
CA LEU A 673 -0.99 6.29 33.63
C LEU A 673 -2.40 5.80 33.99
N LEU A 674 -2.59 5.23 35.19
CA LEU A 674 -3.92 4.77 35.63
C LEU A 674 -4.93 5.90 35.73
N GLU A 675 -4.52 7.03 36.32
CA GLU A 675 -5.38 8.21 36.41
C GLU A 675 -5.64 8.84 35.03
N ALA A 676 -4.64 8.86 34.14
CA ALA A 676 -4.82 9.30 32.76
C ALA A 676 -5.83 8.43 32.02
N MET A 677 -5.72 7.10 32.14
CA MET A 677 -6.65 6.15 31.51
C MET A 677 -8.06 6.28 32.08
N ARG A 678 -8.19 6.46 33.41
CA ARG A 678 -9.49 6.73 34.04
C ARG A 678 -10.13 8.00 33.49
N ARG A 679 -9.36 9.10 33.37
CA ARG A 679 -9.85 10.37 32.82
C ARG A 679 -10.21 10.27 31.34
N LEU A 680 -9.43 9.53 30.56
CA LEU A 680 -9.73 9.26 29.15
C LEU A 680 -11.00 8.40 29.00
N ASP A 681 -11.20 7.40 29.85
CA ASP A 681 -12.41 6.59 29.88
C ASP A 681 -13.64 7.39 30.33
N GLU A 682 -13.46 8.35 31.25
CA GLU A 682 -14.53 9.25 31.71
C GLU A 682 -14.91 10.31 30.68
N GLU A 683 -13.96 10.81 29.89
CA GLU A 683 -14.26 11.70 28.76
C GLU A 683 -14.86 10.96 27.56
N GLN A 684 -14.68 9.64 27.47
CA GLN A 684 -15.26 8.78 26.43
C GLN A 684 -16.64 8.22 26.78
N ARG A 685 -17.09 8.39 28.04
CA ARG A 685 -18.46 8.09 28.50
C ARG A 685 -19.36 9.31 28.37
#